data_AF-A0A1V6K347-F1
#
_entry.id   AF-A0A1V6K347-F1
#
_cell.length_a   1.000
_cell.length_b   1.000
_cell.length_c   1.000
_cell.angle_alpha   90.00
_cell.angle_beta   90.00
_cell.angle_gamma   90.00
#
_symmetry.space_group_name_H-M   'P 1'
#
loop_
_entity.id
_entity.type
_entity.pdbx_description
1 polymer ?
#
loop_
_entity_poly.entity_id
_entity_poly.type
_entity_poly.pdbx_seq_one_letter_code
_entity_poly.pdbx_strand_id
1 'polypeptide(L)'
;MIVHAGNLGVSFGEDEIFSGLNFSIERGDRTALVGVNGAGKTTLFRVMAGLMEPTEGTFVVARGIRVGYLPQEMTEFPTGPLLSRVMFHSDEIRKALSIQHRLHEDLSGELDGEEEKTSLQKLGEASAVLESAGFYDLEHRAARLLGGLGFRQEEMDKPLDLFSGGWRMRAELAALLLAAPDLLLLDEPTNHLDLDARLWLEEYLRSFNGAVWMISHDPAFLDKTVNRVCEIEFGRLNFYRGGYSRYEELKTEEIREREKQAGRQAEQRERYERFINKFRSNPRKRNLVQSRIKMLERMEVIETHRSPSRMRIRFPEVPRGPEKVLELTGVSKKYDRTIFQGVDLVVGRGDRIGIVGRNGEGKSTLSRIMAGIEEPTEGSCRTGPGVLLGYYSQEIELALDRELSVIDQVATICPERSQGELRSYLGMFLFTGDEAFKKTSVLSGGEKSRVALARLLMTPLNLLILDEPTNHLDIFSREVLEEALRDYRGTLILVSHDEKLLSSTVETIYEVERGRVRPFAGSFAWYVEKKQKELEAGFGEEKRAEAQGPSQRDLERQRKRAEAEERNRLYKKRLEVEKRMQRVEKELIPLEEKMKGLESMLCDPEVLSDGRRVVELQKEHAWLADRVNSLQEKWNSFAEEHERLSPADG
;
A
#
# COMPACT_ATOMS: atom_id res chain seq x y z
N MET A 1 11.92 -28.79 0.52
CA MET A 1 10.66 -28.76 1.29
C MET A 1 10.87 -27.96 2.58
N ILE A 2 10.08 -26.91 2.80
CA ILE A 2 10.14 -26.04 3.99
C ILE A 2 8.96 -26.26 4.94
N VAL A 3 7.81 -26.69 4.40
CA VAL A 3 6.58 -26.94 5.13
C VAL A 3 5.91 -28.20 4.57
N HIS A 4 5.31 -28.98 5.46
CA HIS A 4 4.48 -30.13 5.12
C HIS A 4 3.18 -30.11 5.95
N ALA A 5 2.05 -30.28 5.27
CA ALA A 5 0.73 -30.40 5.88
C ALA A 5 0.11 -31.75 5.51
N GLY A 6 -0.32 -32.50 6.52
CA GLY A 6 -0.92 -33.83 6.35
C GLY A 6 -2.28 -33.91 7.04
N ASN A 7 -3.32 -34.25 6.27
CA ASN A 7 -4.73 -34.35 6.68
C ASN A 7 -5.23 -33.15 7.50
N LEU A 8 -4.81 -31.94 7.14
CA LEU A 8 -5.12 -30.73 7.89
C LEU A 8 -6.62 -30.41 7.82
N GLY A 9 -7.24 -30.14 8.97
CA GLY A 9 -8.64 -29.75 9.09
C GLY A 9 -8.87 -28.67 10.13
N VAL A 10 -9.84 -27.79 9.86
CA VAL A 10 -10.28 -26.72 10.77
C VAL A 10 -11.79 -26.64 10.76
N SER A 11 -12.37 -26.66 11.97
CA SER A 11 -13.80 -26.50 12.21
C SER A 11 -14.06 -25.51 13.34
N PHE A 12 -15.17 -24.77 13.24
CA PHE A 12 -15.66 -23.87 14.27
C PHE A 12 -17.00 -24.39 14.79
N GLY A 13 -16.96 -25.18 15.87
CA GLY A 13 -18.17 -25.84 16.37
C GLY A 13 -18.64 -26.95 15.42
N GLU A 14 -19.86 -26.82 14.90
CA GLU A 14 -20.43 -27.77 13.93
C GLU A 14 -20.09 -27.41 12.47
N ASP A 15 -19.59 -26.20 12.22
CA ASP A 15 -19.25 -25.72 10.87
C ASP A 15 -17.80 -26.11 10.51
N GLU A 16 -17.66 -27.06 9.58
CA GLU A 16 -16.38 -27.50 9.03
C GLU A 16 -15.96 -26.57 7.88
N ILE A 17 -14.79 -25.91 8.00
CA ILE A 17 -14.29 -24.99 6.97
C ILE A 17 -13.56 -25.76 5.87
N PHE A 18 -12.64 -26.64 6.27
CA PHE A 18 -11.95 -27.58 5.38
C PHE A 18 -11.43 -28.77 6.19
N SER A 19 -11.24 -29.91 5.51
CA SER A 19 -10.72 -31.14 6.13
C SER A 19 -9.94 -31.99 5.14
N GLY A 20 -8.95 -32.73 5.67
CA GLY A 20 -8.13 -33.64 4.89
C GLY A 20 -7.17 -32.96 3.90
N LEU A 21 -6.77 -31.70 4.14
CA LEU A 21 -5.87 -31.01 3.22
C LEU A 21 -4.46 -31.58 3.32
N ASN A 22 -3.87 -31.89 2.16
CA ASN A 22 -2.53 -32.47 2.04
C ASN A 22 -1.71 -31.63 1.04
N PHE A 23 -0.61 -31.03 1.50
CA PHE A 23 0.26 -30.24 0.65
C PHE A 23 1.68 -30.09 1.22
N SER A 24 2.60 -29.69 0.34
CA SER A 24 3.97 -29.34 0.72
C SER A 24 4.38 -28.04 0.02
N ILE A 25 5.27 -27.29 0.67
CA ILE A 25 5.82 -26.03 0.16
C ILE A 25 7.34 -26.20 0.00
N GLU A 26 7.86 -25.77 -1.14
CA GLU A 26 9.28 -25.75 -1.44
C GLU A 26 9.84 -24.33 -1.50
N ARG A 27 11.18 -24.19 -1.37
CA ARG A 27 11.81 -22.87 -1.54
C ARG A 27 11.66 -22.44 -3.00
N GLY A 28 11.34 -21.15 -3.22
CA GLY A 28 11.10 -20.60 -4.56
C GLY A 28 9.69 -20.85 -5.11
N ASP A 29 8.84 -21.59 -4.39
CA ASP A 29 7.40 -21.64 -4.71
C ASP A 29 6.80 -20.25 -4.55
N ARG A 30 6.12 -19.75 -5.59
CA ARG A 30 5.31 -18.53 -5.52
C ARG A 30 3.89 -18.90 -5.88
N THR A 31 3.09 -19.15 -4.87
CA THR A 31 1.77 -19.77 -4.99
C THR A 31 0.66 -18.76 -4.70
N ALA A 32 -0.24 -18.56 -5.66
CA ALA A 32 -1.49 -17.85 -5.42
C ALA A 32 -2.49 -18.80 -4.72
N LEU A 33 -3.16 -18.38 -3.66
CA LEU A 33 -4.26 -19.11 -3.04
C LEU A 33 -5.59 -18.49 -3.49
N VAL A 34 -6.32 -19.20 -4.34
CA VAL A 34 -7.59 -18.77 -4.92
C VAL A 34 -8.73 -19.64 -4.43
N GLY A 35 -9.94 -19.11 -4.43
CA GLY A 35 -11.14 -19.81 -3.99
C GLY A 35 -12.25 -18.83 -3.65
N VAL A 36 -13.48 -19.33 -3.53
CA VAL A 36 -14.64 -18.51 -3.20
C VAL A 36 -14.51 -17.87 -1.81
N ASN A 37 -15.27 -16.80 -1.57
CA ASN A 37 -15.37 -16.22 -0.24
C ASN A 37 -15.94 -17.24 0.74
N GLY A 38 -15.37 -17.29 1.95
CA GLY A 38 -15.73 -18.30 2.95
C GLY A 38 -15.05 -19.67 2.78
N ALA A 39 -14.26 -19.90 1.72
CA ALA A 39 -13.54 -21.18 1.53
C ALA A 39 -12.41 -21.44 2.56
N GLY A 40 -12.17 -20.55 3.51
CA GLY A 40 -11.14 -20.72 4.54
C GLY A 40 -9.72 -20.27 4.16
N LYS A 41 -9.53 -19.43 3.14
CA LYS A 41 -8.21 -18.93 2.70
C LYS A 41 -7.41 -18.26 3.83
N THR A 42 -8.00 -17.24 4.46
CA THR A 42 -7.40 -16.53 5.61
C THR A 42 -7.22 -17.47 6.81
N THR A 43 -8.16 -18.40 7.03
CA THR A 43 -8.05 -19.41 8.10
C THR A 43 -6.84 -20.31 7.89
N LEU A 44 -6.62 -20.78 6.66
CA LEU A 44 -5.44 -21.56 6.29
C LEU A 44 -4.15 -20.76 6.54
N PHE A 45 -4.10 -19.48 6.17
CA PHE A 45 -2.93 -18.63 6.44
C PHE A 45 -2.67 -18.45 7.93
N ARG A 46 -3.70 -18.30 8.77
CA ARG A 46 -3.56 -18.23 10.23
C ARG A 46 -2.98 -19.52 10.81
N VAL A 47 -3.39 -20.68 10.31
CA VAL A 47 -2.79 -21.97 10.71
C VAL A 47 -1.34 -22.04 10.26
N MET A 48 -1.04 -21.66 9.02
CA MET A 48 0.32 -21.67 8.48
C MET A 48 1.27 -20.70 9.22
N ALA A 49 0.74 -19.58 9.70
CA ALA A 49 1.47 -18.60 10.51
C ALA A 49 1.64 -19.02 11.98
N GLY A 50 1.01 -20.12 12.42
CA GLY A 50 1.03 -20.56 13.82
C GLY A 50 0.14 -19.71 14.75
N LEU A 51 -0.77 -18.90 14.20
CA LEU A 51 -1.73 -18.10 14.96
C LEU A 51 -2.98 -18.89 15.36
N MET A 52 -3.18 -20.07 14.76
CA MET A 52 -4.30 -20.96 15.02
C MET A 52 -3.82 -22.40 14.94
N GLU A 53 -4.18 -23.21 15.93
CA GLU A 53 -3.95 -24.66 15.87
C GLU A 53 -5.01 -25.32 14.99
N PRO A 54 -4.64 -26.30 14.16
CA PRO A 54 -5.62 -27.06 13.39
C PRO A 54 -6.43 -27.96 14.32
N THR A 55 -7.72 -28.14 14.01
CA THR A 55 -8.59 -29.08 14.74
C THR A 55 -8.21 -30.53 14.44
N GLU A 56 -7.76 -30.79 13.21
CA GLU A 56 -7.35 -32.12 12.75
C GLU A 56 -6.06 -32.08 11.91
N GLY A 57 -5.33 -33.19 11.89
CA GLY A 57 -4.12 -33.35 11.10
C GLY A 57 -2.89 -32.70 11.70
N THR A 58 -1.88 -32.46 10.86
CA THR A 58 -0.59 -31.90 11.28
C THR A 58 -0.09 -30.86 10.28
N PHE A 59 0.50 -29.79 10.81
CA PHE A 59 1.22 -28.78 10.05
C PHE A 59 2.63 -28.65 10.63
N VAL A 60 3.64 -28.99 9.83
CA VAL A 60 5.04 -29.05 10.29
C VAL A 60 5.89 -28.10 9.47
N VAL A 61 6.56 -27.18 10.17
CA VAL A 61 7.56 -26.26 9.61
C VAL A 61 8.96 -26.83 9.90
N ALA A 62 9.84 -26.84 8.90
CA ALA A 62 11.20 -27.33 9.07
C ALA A 62 11.99 -26.45 10.07
N ARG A 63 12.91 -27.07 10.82
CA ARG A 63 13.71 -26.34 11.84
C ARG A 63 14.49 -25.17 11.22
N GLY A 64 14.41 -24.01 11.86
CA GLY A 64 15.11 -22.79 11.44
C GLY A 64 14.43 -22.00 10.33
N ILE A 65 13.29 -22.46 9.80
CA ILE A 65 12.49 -21.70 8.82
C ILE A 65 11.70 -20.62 9.54
N ARG A 66 11.83 -19.38 9.06
CA ARG A 66 11.04 -18.23 9.55
C ARG A 66 9.82 -18.03 8.66
N VAL A 67 8.64 -18.00 9.27
CA VAL A 67 7.38 -17.71 8.59
C VAL A 67 6.98 -16.27 8.91
N GLY A 68 6.71 -15.49 7.88
CA GLY A 68 6.20 -14.13 8.01
C GLY A 68 4.80 -14.03 7.43
N TYR A 69 3.89 -13.32 8.11
CA TYR A 69 2.49 -13.20 7.71
C TYR A 69 2.02 -11.75 7.75
N LEU A 70 1.46 -11.28 6.64
CA LEU A 70 0.71 -10.03 6.55
C LEU A 70 -0.78 -10.37 6.49
N PRO A 71 -1.57 -10.07 7.53
CA PRO A 71 -3.02 -10.22 7.49
C PRO A 71 -3.67 -9.17 6.59
N GLN A 72 -4.90 -9.43 6.15
CA GLN A 72 -5.68 -8.48 5.34
C GLN A 72 -5.97 -7.16 6.09
N GLU A 73 -6.32 -7.26 7.38
CA GLU A 73 -6.58 -6.12 8.25
C GLU A 73 -5.91 -6.34 9.61
N MET A 74 -5.39 -5.27 10.19
CA MET A 74 -4.89 -5.24 11.56
C MET A 74 -5.79 -4.38 12.44
N THR A 75 -6.18 -4.92 13.59
CA THR A 75 -6.97 -4.19 14.60
C THR A 75 -6.11 -3.26 15.43
N GLU A 76 -4.83 -3.62 15.63
CA GLU A 76 -3.89 -2.85 16.43
C GLU A 76 -2.64 -2.58 15.61
N PHE A 77 -2.25 -1.31 15.55
CA PHE A 77 -0.99 -0.90 14.95
C PHE A 77 -0.04 -0.45 16.05
N PRO A 78 1.22 -0.87 16.00
CA PRO A 78 2.24 -0.36 16.89
C PRO A 78 2.44 1.15 16.72
N THR A 79 2.68 1.85 17.82
CA THR A 79 2.88 3.31 17.86
C THR A 79 4.36 3.69 17.71
N GLY A 80 4.62 4.98 17.46
CA GLY A 80 5.97 5.53 17.35
C GLY A 80 6.40 5.90 15.92
N PRO A 81 7.65 6.34 15.72
CA PRO A 81 8.15 6.79 14.42
C PRO A 81 8.17 5.67 13.37
N LEU A 82 7.77 6.01 12.13
CA LEU A 82 7.66 5.08 11.01
C LEU A 82 8.94 4.26 10.78
N LEU A 83 10.09 4.93 10.60
CA LEU A 83 11.35 4.28 10.28
C LEU A 83 11.80 3.32 11.39
N SER A 84 11.75 3.80 12.63
CA SER A 84 12.05 3.01 13.82
C SER A 84 11.15 1.78 13.90
N ARG A 85 9.85 1.89 13.64
CA ARG A 85 8.93 0.74 13.68
C ARG A 85 9.36 -0.36 12.71
N VAL A 86 9.73 0.01 11.49
CA VAL A 86 10.13 -0.92 10.43
C VAL A 86 11.46 -1.58 10.76
N MET A 87 12.46 -0.80 11.18
CA MET A 87 13.77 -1.33 11.58
C MET A 87 13.66 -2.29 12.77
N PHE A 88 12.87 -1.91 13.76
CA PHE A 88 12.70 -2.65 15.00
C PHE A 88 11.52 -3.61 14.92
N HIS A 89 11.33 -4.30 13.80
CA HIS A 89 10.30 -5.34 13.71
C HIS A 89 10.63 -6.58 14.55
N SER A 90 11.91 -6.87 14.75
CA SER A 90 12.37 -7.97 15.59
C SER A 90 12.60 -7.51 17.04
N ASP A 91 12.01 -8.23 17.99
CA ASP A 91 12.26 -8.07 19.42
C ASP A 91 13.72 -8.32 19.79
N GLU A 92 14.43 -9.14 19.01
CA GLU A 92 15.85 -9.44 19.24
C GLU A 92 16.72 -8.21 18.98
N ILE A 93 16.45 -7.48 17.88
CA ILE A 93 17.14 -6.22 17.56
C ILE A 93 16.81 -5.16 18.61
N ARG A 94 15.53 -5.06 19.02
CA ARG A 94 15.10 -4.13 20.09
C ARG A 94 15.84 -4.39 21.41
N LYS A 95 15.91 -5.65 21.83
CA LYS A 95 16.59 -6.06 23.07
C LYS A 95 18.09 -5.82 22.98
N ALA A 96 18.73 -6.17 21.86
CA ALA A 96 20.15 -5.93 21.68
C ALA A 96 20.48 -4.44 21.73
N LEU A 97 19.67 -3.59 21.09
CA LEU A 97 19.89 -2.14 21.10
C LEU A 97 19.65 -1.52 22.49
N SER A 98 18.62 -1.95 23.22
CA SER A 98 18.37 -1.44 24.58
C SER A 98 19.47 -1.85 25.56
N ILE A 99 19.99 -3.07 25.42
CA ILE A 99 21.17 -3.53 26.16
C ILE A 99 22.39 -2.68 25.79
N GLN A 100 22.64 -2.45 24.50
CA GLN A 100 23.78 -1.65 24.05
C GLN A 100 23.70 -0.20 24.56
N HIS A 101 22.52 0.43 24.50
CA HIS A 101 22.33 1.81 24.96
C HIS A 101 22.53 1.94 26.48
N ARG A 102 21.90 1.05 27.26
CA ARG A 102 22.07 1.00 28.71
C ARG A 102 23.53 0.78 29.11
N LEU A 103 24.21 -0.17 28.46
CA LEU A 103 25.60 -0.47 28.78
C LEU A 103 26.55 0.66 28.35
N HIS A 104 26.26 1.41 27.29
CA HIS A 104 27.02 2.62 26.95
C HIS A 104 26.87 3.73 27.99
N GLU A 105 25.67 3.89 28.57
CA GLU A 105 25.45 4.82 29.69
C GLU A 105 26.19 4.34 30.95
N ASP A 106 26.06 3.07 31.30
CA ASP A 106 26.73 2.48 32.49
C ASP A 106 28.26 2.59 32.39
N LEU A 107 28.85 2.30 31.22
CA LEU A 107 30.29 2.40 30.94
C LEU A 107 30.81 3.85 30.91
N SER A 108 29.93 4.85 30.87
CA SER A 108 30.32 6.26 30.97
C SER A 108 30.49 6.75 32.43
N GLY A 109 30.08 5.94 33.41
CA GLY A 109 30.26 6.18 34.85
C GLY A 109 31.53 5.53 35.44
N GLU A 110 31.77 5.73 36.74
CA GLU A 110 32.82 5.04 37.48
C GLU A 110 32.34 3.61 37.85
N LEU A 111 32.84 2.61 37.14
CA LEU A 111 32.57 1.19 37.41
C LEU A 111 33.78 0.49 38.03
N ASP A 112 33.52 -0.54 38.84
CA ASP A 112 34.57 -1.42 39.38
C ASP A 112 35.04 -2.44 38.33
N GLY A 113 36.28 -2.94 38.43
CA GLY A 113 36.95 -3.67 37.34
C GLY A 113 36.31 -4.99 36.90
N GLU A 114 35.54 -5.66 37.78
CA GLU A 114 34.74 -6.83 37.39
C GLU A 114 33.38 -6.48 36.73
N GLU A 115 32.76 -5.38 37.14
CA GLU A 115 31.50 -4.88 36.56
C GLU A 115 31.72 -4.32 35.16
N GLU A 116 32.85 -3.65 34.93
CA GLU A 116 33.28 -3.20 33.62
C GLU A 116 33.47 -4.39 32.66
N LYS A 117 34.16 -5.44 33.11
CA LYS A 117 34.44 -6.62 32.27
C LYS A 117 33.17 -7.39 31.88
N THR A 118 32.24 -7.56 32.80
CA THR A 118 30.94 -8.21 32.52
C THR A 118 30.04 -7.36 31.62
N SER A 119 30.07 -6.04 31.77
CA SER A 119 29.37 -5.09 30.90
C SER A 119 29.93 -5.09 29.47
N LEU A 120 31.27 -5.10 29.33
CA LEU A 120 31.93 -5.22 28.03
C LEU A 120 31.60 -6.54 27.32
N GLN A 121 31.51 -7.66 28.05
CA GLN A 121 31.12 -8.94 27.46
C GLN A 121 29.68 -8.91 26.92
N LYS A 122 28.72 -8.40 27.71
CA LYS A 122 27.32 -8.27 27.28
C LYS A 122 27.16 -7.29 26.12
N LEU A 123 27.96 -6.22 26.10
CA LEU A 123 27.99 -5.28 24.99
C LEU A 123 28.52 -5.96 23.71
N GLY A 124 29.58 -6.78 23.82
CA GLY A 124 30.08 -7.60 22.71
C GLY A 124 29.04 -8.58 22.15
N GLU A 125 28.29 -9.26 23.02
CA GLU A 125 27.19 -10.16 22.61
C GLU A 125 26.07 -9.39 21.89
N ALA A 126 25.63 -8.25 22.43
CA ALA A 126 24.61 -7.40 21.81
C ALA A 126 25.09 -6.83 20.45
N SER A 127 26.34 -6.37 20.37
CA SER A 127 26.93 -5.89 19.13
C SER A 127 27.03 -7.00 18.07
N ALA A 128 27.39 -8.22 18.45
CA ALA A 128 27.42 -9.36 17.53
C ALA A 128 26.03 -9.68 16.95
N VAL A 129 24.99 -9.61 17.78
CA VAL A 129 23.59 -9.78 17.33
C VAL A 129 23.22 -8.69 16.32
N LEU A 130 23.51 -7.42 16.63
CA LEU A 130 23.23 -6.29 15.73
C LEU A 130 24.01 -6.37 14.41
N GLU A 131 25.28 -6.76 14.46
CA GLU A 131 26.11 -6.95 13.27
C GLU A 131 25.58 -8.09 12.40
N SER A 132 25.21 -9.22 13.01
CA SER A 132 24.61 -10.36 12.29
C SER A 132 23.26 -10.03 11.64
N ALA A 133 22.50 -9.11 12.25
CA ALA A 133 21.25 -8.59 11.69
C ALA A 133 21.48 -7.53 10.58
N GLY A 134 22.72 -7.12 10.36
CA GLY A 134 23.08 -6.06 9.41
C GLY A 134 22.55 -4.69 9.86
N PHE A 135 22.64 -4.38 11.16
CA PHE A 135 22.06 -3.19 11.77
C PHE A 135 22.55 -1.88 11.13
N TYR A 136 23.82 -1.76 10.79
CA TYR A 136 24.40 -0.55 10.20
C TYR A 136 23.86 -0.21 8.80
N ASP A 137 23.33 -1.20 8.08
CA ASP A 137 22.64 -1.00 6.79
C ASP A 137 21.11 -1.10 6.93
N LEU A 138 20.62 -1.40 8.13
CA LEU A 138 19.19 -1.65 8.38
C LEU A 138 18.35 -0.40 8.13
N GLU A 139 18.86 0.77 8.52
CA GLU A 139 18.17 2.04 8.31
C GLU A 139 18.02 2.35 6.81
N HIS A 140 19.11 2.20 6.05
CA HIS A 140 19.10 2.42 4.61
C HIS A 140 18.19 1.42 3.88
N ARG A 141 18.23 0.13 4.26
CA ARG A 141 17.32 -0.88 3.71
C ARG A 141 15.86 -0.60 4.08
N ALA A 142 15.58 -0.23 5.32
CA ALA A 142 14.23 0.14 5.77
C ALA A 142 13.68 1.34 4.99
N ALA A 143 14.48 2.42 4.89
CA ALA A 143 14.12 3.61 4.13
C ALA A 143 13.90 3.30 2.64
N ARG A 144 14.70 2.39 2.06
CA ARG A 144 14.53 1.94 0.66
C ARG A 144 13.22 1.19 0.45
N LEU A 145 12.89 0.22 1.33
CA LEU A 145 11.63 -0.52 1.27
C LEU A 145 10.43 0.40 1.44
N LEU A 146 10.50 1.34 2.39
CA LEU A 146 9.47 2.36 2.61
C LEU A 146 9.32 3.28 1.39
N GLY A 147 10.43 3.73 0.79
CA GLY A 147 10.43 4.53 -0.43
C GLY A 147 9.74 3.81 -1.59
N GLY A 148 10.05 2.52 -1.77
CA GLY A 148 9.42 1.65 -2.79
C GLY A 148 7.92 1.47 -2.60
N LEU A 149 7.45 1.38 -1.35
CA LEU A 149 6.02 1.34 -1.00
C LEU A 149 5.35 2.73 -0.98
N GLY A 150 6.11 3.78 -1.30
CA GLY A 150 5.61 5.10 -1.61
C GLY A 150 5.74 6.16 -0.51
N PHE A 151 6.41 5.85 0.60
CA PHE A 151 6.70 6.83 1.65
C PHE A 151 7.77 7.84 1.22
N ARG A 152 7.65 9.09 1.66
CA ARG A 152 8.64 10.14 1.41
C ARG A 152 9.66 10.21 2.54
N GLN A 153 10.86 10.74 2.24
CA GLN A 153 11.91 10.88 3.25
C GLN A 153 11.47 11.74 4.44
N GLU A 154 10.68 12.79 4.19
CA GLU A 154 10.11 13.69 5.21
C GLU A 154 9.08 13.01 6.13
N GLU A 155 8.63 11.81 5.77
CA GLU A 155 7.60 11.06 6.50
C GLU A 155 8.20 10.00 7.43
N MET A 156 9.51 9.72 7.31
CA MET A 156 10.22 8.67 8.04
C MET A 156 10.19 8.87 9.57
N ASP A 157 10.22 10.13 10.02
CA ASP A 157 10.22 10.50 11.44
C ASP A 157 8.81 10.69 12.01
N LYS A 158 7.77 10.64 11.17
CA LYS A 158 6.40 10.89 11.63
C LYS A 158 5.88 9.70 12.44
N PRO A 159 5.10 9.96 13.50
CA PRO A 159 4.39 8.90 14.21
C PRO A 159 3.43 8.15 13.29
N LEU A 160 3.42 6.81 13.39
CA LEU A 160 2.50 5.94 12.64
C LEU A 160 1.03 6.27 12.88
N ASP A 161 0.72 6.84 14.04
CA ASP A 161 -0.64 7.22 14.42
C ASP A 161 -1.25 8.29 13.51
N LEU A 162 -0.42 9.09 12.83
CA LEU A 162 -0.87 10.11 11.89
C LEU A 162 -1.19 9.55 10.50
N PHE A 163 -0.78 8.32 10.21
CA PHE A 163 -1.04 7.67 8.93
C PHE A 163 -2.38 6.94 8.95
N SER A 164 -3.07 6.91 7.81
CA SER A 164 -4.30 6.11 7.66
C SER A 164 -4.00 4.62 7.75
N GLY A 165 -5.02 3.79 8.03
CA GLY A 165 -4.87 2.34 8.16
C GLY A 165 -4.13 1.69 6.98
N GLY A 166 -4.44 2.08 5.74
CA GLY A 166 -3.75 1.58 4.56
C GLY A 166 -2.25 1.91 4.51
N TRP A 167 -1.86 3.12 4.93
CA TRP A 167 -0.44 3.48 5.05
C TRP A 167 0.25 2.70 6.17
N ARG A 168 -0.42 2.49 7.31
CA ARG A 168 0.14 1.64 8.38
C ARG A 168 0.32 0.19 7.93
N MET A 169 -0.61 -0.35 7.14
CA MET A 169 -0.46 -1.66 6.50
C MET A 169 0.76 -1.71 5.56
N ARG A 170 1.02 -0.64 4.78
CA ARG A 170 2.24 -0.56 3.96
C ARG A 170 3.52 -0.56 4.81
N ALA A 171 3.51 0.11 5.96
CA ALA A 171 4.66 0.09 6.87
C ALA A 171 4.90 -1.32 7.45
N GLU A 172 3.84 -2.04 7.80
CA GLU A 172 3.95 -3.43 8.26
C GLU A 172 4.40 -4.38 7.14
N LEU A 173 3.97 -4.16 5.90
CA LEU A 173 4.53 -4.84 4.74
C LEU A 173 6.03 -4.54 4.62
N ALA A 174 6.48 -3.29 4.72
CA ALA A 174 7.91 -2.93 4.69
C ALA A 174 8.69 -3.68 5.78
N ALA A 175 8.15 -3.71 7.00
CA ALA A 175 8.73 -4.39 8.15
C ALA A 175 8.87 -5.91 7.92
N LEU A 176 7.83 -6.52 7.36
CA LEU A 176 7.81 -7.93 7.01
C LEU A 176 8.82 -8.28 5.90
N LEU A 177 8.91 -7.43 4.87
CA LEU A 177 9.87 -7.60 3.78
C LEU A 177 11.31 -7.44 4.29
N LEU A 178 11.55 -6.49 5.20
CA LEU A 178 12.85 -6.28 5.83
C LEU A 178 13.30 -7.48 6.68
N ALA A 179 12.37 -8.15 7.36
CA ALA A 179 12.66 -9.35 8.13
C ALA A 179 13.15 -10.53 7.25
N ALA A 180 12.85 -10.48 5.94
CA ALA A 180 13.24 -11.48 4.95
C ALA A 180 12.97 -12.93 5.41
N PRO A 181 11.70 -13.29 5.70
CA PRO A 181 11.34 -14.64 6.12
C PRO A 181 11.62 -15.68 5.03
N ASP A 182 11.68 -16.96 5.38
CA ASP A 182 11.84 -18.05 4.42
C ASP A 182 10.52 -18.40 3.71
N LEU A 183 9.39 -18.18 4.39
CA LEU A 183 8.03 -18.28 3.87
C LEU A 183 7.29 -16.98 4.14
N LEU A 184 6.87 -16.30 3.07
CA LEU A 184 6.09 -15.07 3.12
C LEU A 184 4.62 -15.40 2.80
N LEU A 185 3.72 -15.07 3.74
CA LEU A 185 2.27 -15.22 3.61
C LEU A 185 1.64 -13.83 3.49
N LEU A 186 1.00 -13.53 2.36
CA LEU A 186 0.43 -12.20 2.09
C LEU A 186 -1.07 -12.31 1.82
N ASP A 187 -1.91 -11.83 2.74
CA ASP A 187 -3.36 -11.81 2.56
C ASP A 187 -3.79 -10.44 1.99
N GLU A 188 -4.15 -10.41 0.71
CA GLU A 188 -4.56 -9.22 -0.05
C GLU A 188 -3.58 -8.03 0.00
N PRO A 189 -2.28 -8.22 -0.35
CA PRO A 189 -1.26 -7.19 -0.19
C PRO A 189 -1.47 -5.96 -1.08
N THR A 190 -2.30 -6.06 -2.12
CA THR A 190 -2.49 -5.01 -3.14
C THR A 190 -3.59 -4.00 -2.80
N ASN A 191 -4.52 -4.30 -1.89
CA ASN A 191 -5.73 -3.49 -1.66
C ASN A 191 -5.47 -2.05 -1.23
N HIS A 192 -4.29 -1.77 -0.67
CA HIS A 192 -3.90 -0.44 -0.22
C HIS A 192 -2.74 0.15 -1.01
N LEU A 193 -2.31 -0.51 -2.09
CA LEU A 193 -1.19 -0.06 -2.93
C LEU A 193 -1.72 0.75 -4.10
N ASP A 194 -1.07 1.88 -4.35
CA ASP A 194 -1.23 2.59 -5.62
C ASP A 194 -0.43 1.85 -6.70
N LEU A 195 -0.60 2.28 -7.95
CA LEU A 195 0.05 1.62 -9.07
C LEU A 195 1.58 1.55 -8.92
N ASP A 196 2.22 2.62 -8.45
CA ASP A 196 3.68 2.67 -8.31
C ASP A 196 4.17 1.66 -7.26
N ALA A 197 3.56 1.67 -6.06
CA ALA A 197 3.90 0.73 -4.99
C ALA A 197 3.58 -0.73 -5.37
N ARG A 198 2.51 -0.95 -6.15
CA ARG A 198 2.14 -2.27 -6.68
C ARG A 198 3.20 -2.81 -7.65
N LEU A 199 3.60 -2.01 -8.64
CA LEU A 199 4.64 -2.39 -9.60
C LEU A 199 5.98 -2.65 -8.92
N TRP A 200 6.32 -1.84 -7.90
CA TRP A 200 7.51 -2.09 -7.08
C TRP A 200 7.43 -3.42 -6.34
N LEU A 201 6.28 -3.73 -5.72
CA LEU A 201 6.08 -4.99 -5.00
C LEU A 201 6.15 -6.20 -5.95
N GLU A 202 5.62 -6.08 -7.17
CA GLU A 202 5.74 -7.14 -8.19
C GLU A 202 7.20 -7.51 -8.45
N GLU A 203 8.05 -6.51 -8.68
CA GLU A 203 9.46 -6.73 -8.97
C GLU A 203 10.23 -7.24 -7.74
N TYR A 204 9.89 -6.76 -6.55
CA TYR A 204 10.44 -7.28 -5.31
C TYR A 204 10.10 -8.78 -5.14
N LEU A 205 8.84 -9.16 -5.28
CA LEU A 205 8.40 -10.56 -5.09
C LEU A 205 8.97 -11.51 -6.16
N ARG A 206 9.24 -11.03 -7.38
CA ARG A 206 9.93 -11.82 -8.40
C ARG A 206 11.37 -12.17 -8.02
N SER A 207 12.06 -11.23 -7.38
CA SER A 207 13.46 -11.39 -6.95
C SER A 207 13.60 -12.02 -5.56
N PHE A 208 12.49 -12.27 -4.86
CA PHE A 208 12.50 -12.89 -3.55
C PHE A 208 12.91 -14.36 -3.61
N ASN A 209 13.92 -14.72 -2.81
CA ASN A 209 14.51 -16.07 -2.80
C ASN A 209 13.75 -17.08 -1.93
N GLY A 210 12.86 -16.62 -1.05
CA GLY A 210 12.03 -17.48 -0.22
C GLY A 210 10.84 -18.06 -0.97
N ALA A 211 9.98 -18.78 -0.24
CA ALA A 211 8.65 -19.15 -0.74
C ALA A 211 7.66 -18.01 -0.48
N VAL A 212 6.74 -17.77 -1.40
CA VAL A 212 5.66 -16.80 -1.26
C VAL A 212 4.34 -17.53 -1.45
N TRP A 213 3.44 -17.38 -0.50
CA TRP A 213 2.03 -17.74 -0.65
C TRP A 213 1.21 -16.47 -0.48
N MET A 214 0.30 -16.22 -1.42
CA MET A 214 -0.48 -15.00 -1.37
C MET A 214 -1.93 -15.20 -1.78
N ILE A 215 -2.82 -14.50 -1.11
CA ILE A 215 -4.22 -14.35 -1.49
C ILE A 215 -4.31 -12.98 -2.15
N SER A 216 -4.82 -12.93 -3.38
CA SER A 216 -5.07 -11.67 -4.07
C SER A 216 -6.24 -11.84 -5.01
N HIS A 217 -7.08 -10.81 -5.06
CA HIS A 217 -8.15 -10.71 -6.05
C HIS A 217 -7.72 -9.98 -7.33
N ASP A 218 -6.43 -9.68 -7.54
CA ASP A 218 -5.89 -9.02 -8.73
C ASP A 218 -5.20 -10.03 -9.68
N PRO A 219 -5.87 -10.46 -10.77
CA PRO A 219 -5.31 -11.40 -11.74
C PRO A 219 -4.01 -10.93 -12.40
N ALA A 220 -3.89 -9.63 -12.70
CA ALA A 220 -2.74 -9.08 -13.40
C ALA A 220 -1.49 -9.10 -12.52
N PHE A 221 -1.67 -8.78 -11.24
CA PHE A 221 -0.63 -8.90 -10.23
C PHE A 221 -0.22 -10.35 -10.00
N LEU A 222 -1.18 -11.27 -9.89
CA LEU A 222 -0.91 -12.70 -9.73
C LEU A 222 -0.12 -13.26 -10.92
N ASP A 223 -0.51 -12.95 -12.16
CA ASP A 223 0.18 -13.41 -13.36
C ASP A 223 1.65 -12.99 -13.41
N LYS A 224 1.95 -11.81 -12.88
CA LYS A 224 3.30 -11.24 -12.88
C LYS A 224 4.17 -11.78 -11.75
N THR A 225 3.59 -12.28 -10.66
CA THR A 225 4.31 -12.63 -9.41
C THR A 225 4.37 -14.14 -9.15
N VAL A 226 3.31 -14.88 -9.44
CA VAL A 226 3.19 -16.29 -9.08
C VAL A 226 3.62 -17.23 -10.20
N ASN A 227 4.09 -18.42 -9.82
CA ASN A 227 4.44 -19.50 -10.74
C ASN A 227 3.53 -20.73 -10.60
N ARG A 228 2.63 -20.70 -9.61
CA ARG A 228 1.69 -21.78 -9.28
C ARG A 228 0.42 -21.16 -8.70
N VAL A 229 -0.72 -21.79 -8.96
CA VAL A 229 -2.01 -21.44 -8.36
C VAL A 229 -2.51 -22.63 -7.55
N CYS A 230 -2.95 -22.36 -6.33
CA CYS A 230 -3.59 -23.30 -5.42
C CYS A 230 -5.05 -22.88 -5.25
N GLU A 231 -5.97 -23.71 -5.69
CA GLU A 231 -7.40 -23.47 -5.55
C GLU A 231 -7.95 -24.26 -4.36
N ILE A 232 -8.67 -23.58 -3.46
CA ILE A 232 -9.50 -24.24 -2.44
C ILE A 232 -10.91 -24.40 -2.99
N GLU A 233 -11.31 -25.65 -3.22
CA GLU A 233 -12.65 -25.97 -3.70
C GLU A 233 -13.19 -27.26 -3.09
N PHE A 234 -14.44 -27.24 -2.61
CA PHE A 234 -15.11 -28.40 -1.98
C PHE A 234 -14.27 -29.07 -0.88
N GLY A 235 -13.59 -28.26 -0.07
CA GLY A 235 -12.71 -28.76 0.99
C GLY A 235 -11.43 -29.44 0.50
N ARG A 236 -11.02 -29.25 -0.77
CA ARG A 236 -9.80 -29.81 -1.37
C ARG A 236 -8.89 -28.72 -1.91
N LEU A 237 -7.59 -29.00 -1.93
CA LEU A 237 -6.59 -28.15 -2.60
C LEU A 237 -6.23 -28.74 -3.96
N ASN A 238 -6.43 -27.96 -5.02
CA ASN A 238 -5.97 -28.30 -6.37
C ASN A 238 -4.81 -27.38 -6.75
N PHE A 239 -3.76 -27.92 -7.35
CA PHE A 239 -2.58 -27.16 -7.74
C PHE A 239 -2.40 -27.13 -9.26
N TYR A 240 -2.23 -25.93 -9.79
CA TYR A 240 -2.06 -25.66 -11.21
C TYR A 240 -0.70 -24.97 -11.42
N ARG A 241 0.05 -25.39 -12.43
CA ARG A 241 1.35 -24.79 -12.77
C ARG A 241 1.18 -23.63 -13.74
N GLY A 242 1.86 -22.52 -13.49
CA GLY A 242 1.79 -21.29 -14.27
C GLY A 242 1.12 -20.14 -13.51
N GLY A 243 0.96 -19.01 -14.21
CA GLY A 243 0.24 -17.84 -13.71
C GLY A 243 -1.28 -18.06 -13.63
N TYR A 244 -1.98 -17.03 -13.17
CA TYR A 244 -3.43 -16.97 -13.04
C TYR A 244 -4.17 -17.18 -14.37
N SER A 245 -3.76 -16.53 -15.46
CA SER A 245 -4.44 -16.66 -16.77
C SER A 245 -4.44 -18.09 -17.27
N ARG A 246 -3.32 -18.80 -17.11
CA ARG A 246 -3.23 -20.23 -17.47
C ARG A 246 -4.13 -21.09 -16.58
N TYR A 247 -4.21 -20.78 -15.29
CA TYR A 247 -5.13 -21.46 -14.39
C TYR A 247 -6.58 -21.25 -14.84
N GLU A 248 -6.98 -20.04 -15.25
CA GLU A 248 -8.33 -19.74 -15.73
C GLU A 248 -8.69 -20.53 -16.99
N GLU A 249 -7.75 -20.64 -17.94
CA GLU A 249 -7.90 -21.47 -19.14
C GLU A 249 -8.14 -22.94 -18.78
N LEU A 250 -7.25 -23.52 -17.97
CA LEU A 250 -7.35 -24.91 -17.52
C LEU A 250 -8.65 -25.16 -16.76
N LYS A 251 -9.03 -24.24 -15.87
CA LYS A 251 -10.26 -24.35 -15.09
C LYS A 251 -11.49 -24.30 -15.98
N THR A 252 -11.51 -23.43 -16.98
CA THR A 252 -12.61 -23.32 -17.94
C THR A 252 -12.77 -24.62 -18.75
N GLU A 253 -11.66 -25.24 -19.15
CA GLU A 253 -11.68 -26.54 -19.82
C GLU A 253 -12.22 -27.65 -18.90
N GLU A 254 -11.74 -27.72 -17.66
CA GLU A 254 -12.22 -28.68 -16.66
C GLU A 254 -13.72 -28.53 -16.38
N ILE A 255 -14.21 -27.29 -16.23
CA ILE A 255 -15.63 -26.98 -16.03
C ILE A 255 -16.44 -27.49 -17.22
N ARG A 256 -16.02 -27.18 -18.45
CA ARG A 256 -16.71 -27.62 -19.67
C ARG A 256 -16.75 -29.14 -19.79
N GLU A 257 -15.67 -29.83 -19.40
CA GLU A 257 -15.62 -31.28 -19.38
C GLU A 257 -16.55 -31.87 -18.33
N ARG A 258 -16.56 -31.32 -17.11
CA ARG A 258 -17.47 -31.74 -16.04
C ARG A 258 -18.93 -31.50 -16.40
N GLU A 259 -19.27 -30.35 -16.97
CA GLU A 259 -20.63 -30.05 -17.45
C GLU A 259 -21.10 -31.06 -18.50
N LYS A 260 -20.24 -31.43 -19.46
CA LYS A 260 -20.54 -32.48 -20.46
C LYS A 260 -20.74 -33.84 -19.80
N GLN A 261 -19.92 -34.20 -18.83
CA GLN A 261 -20.05 -35.46 -18.09
C GLN A 261 -21.33 -35.50 -17.25
N ALA A 262 -21.64 -34.41 -16.54
CA ALA A 262 -22.85 -34.25 -15.76
C ALA A 262 -24.11 -34.31 -16.64
N GLY A 263 -24.10 -33.66 -17.81
CA GLY A 263 -25.20 -33.76 -18.78
C GLY A 263 -25.44 -35.20 -19.25
N ARG A 264 -24.38 -35.93 -19.59
CA ARG A 264 -24.48 -37.36 -19.95
C ARG A 264 -25.00 -38.21 -18.80
N GLN A 265 -24.56 -37.94 -17.57
CA GLN A 265 -25.01 -38.64 -16.38
C GLN A 265 -26.49 -38.35 -16.09
N ALA A 266 -26.93 -37.11 -16.25
CA ALA A 266 -28.32 -36.70 -16.08
C ALA A 266 -29.25 -37.38 -17.10
N GLU A 267 -28.86 -37.43 -18.39
CA GLU A 267 -29.60 -38.18 -19.42
C GLU A 267 -29.68 -39.67 -19.09
N GLN A 268 -28.58 -40.27 -18.63
CA GLN A 268 -28.54 -41.68 -18.23
C GLN A 268 -29.44 -41.95 -17.01
N ARG A 269 -29.43 -41.04 -16.04
CA ARG A 269 -30.27 -41.07 -14.84
C ARG A 269 -31.75 -41.00 -15.22
N GLU A 270 -32.13 -40.03 -16.04
CA GLU A 270 -33.49 -39.86 -16.53
C GLU A 270 -33.97 -41.09 -17.32
N ARG A 271 -33.08 -41.70 -18.12
CA ARG A 271 -33.38 -42.95 -18.84
C ARG A 271 -33.65 -44.12 -17.88
N TYR A 272 -32.89 -44.23 -16.80
CA TYR A 272 -33.11 -45.26 -15.77
C TYR A 272 -34.40 -45.01 -14.99
N GLU A 273 -34.68 -43.77 -14.60
CA GLU A 273 -35.93 -43.38 -13.94
C GLU A 273 -37.14 -43.66 -14.83
N ARG A 274 -37.09 -43.29 -16.11
CA ARG A 274 -38.14 -43.62 -17.11
C ARG A 274 -38.33 -45.13 -17.26
N PHE A 275 -37.26 -45.91 -17.29
CA PHE A 275 -37.33 -47.38 -17.36
C PHE A 275 -37.96 -47.99 -16.11
N ILE A 276 -37.58 -47.52 -14.92
CA ILE A 276 -38.13 -47.96 -13.64
C ILE A 276 -39.61 -47.64 -13.57
N ASN A 277 -40.01 -46.40 -13.87
CA ASN A 277 -41.42 -45.98 -13.85
C ASN A 277 -42.28 -46.79 -14.82
N LYS A 278 -41.77 -47.06 -16.02
CA LYS A 278 -42.50 -47.84 -17.05
C LYS A 278 -42.67 -49.32 -16.70
N PHE A 279 -41.69 -49.93 -16.04
CA PHE A 279 -41.67 -51.38 -15.79
C PHE A 279 -41.85 -51.79 -14.32
N ARG A 280 -42.17 -50.83 -13.43
CA ARG A 280 -42.37 -51.03 -11.99
C ARG A 280 -43.37 -52.14 -11.66
N SER A 281 -44.43 -52.25 -12.47
CA SER A 281 -45.54 -53.20 -12.25
C SER A 281 -45.42 -54.49 -13.06
N ASN A 282 -44.34 -54.70 -13.83
CA ASN A 282 -44.20 -55.88 -14.70
C ASN A 282 -43.39 -57.00 -14.01
N PRO A 283 -44.02 -58.15 -13.66
CA PRO A 283 -43.38 -59.22 -12.88
C PRO A 283 -42.14 -59.82 -13.55
N ARG A 284 -42.13 -59.92 -14.89
CA ARG A 284 -41.02 -60.54 -15.65
C ARG A 284 -39.75 -59.70 -15.67
N LYS A 285 -39.82 -58.39 -15.37
CA LYS A 285 -38.69 -57.45 -15.43
C LYS A 285 -38.22 -56.96 -14.05
N ARG A 286 -38.72 -57.56 -12.97
CA ARG A 286 -38.44 -57.16 -11.59
C ARG A 286 -36.93 -57.08 -11.27
N ASN A 287 -36.16 -58.08 -11.70
CA ASN A 287 -34.71 -58.12 -11.45
C ASN A 287 -33.95 -57.02 -12.21
N LEU A 288 -34.38 -56.68 -13.43
CA LEU A 288 -33.81 -55.58 -14.22
C LEU A 288 -34.12 -54.21 -13.58
N VAL A 289 -35.34 -54.02 -13.08
CA VAL A 289 -35.74 -52.80 -12.36
C VAL A 289 -34.92 -52.64 -11.08
N GLN A 290 -34.77 -53.71 -10.27
CA GLN A 290 -33.93 -53.67 -9.07
C GLN A 290 -32.45 -53.38 -9.38
N SER A 291 -31.92 -53.90 -10.49
CA SER A 291 -30.56 -53.58 -10.92
C SER A 291 -30.39 -52.11 -11.30
N ARG A 292 -31.37 -51.49 -11.95
CA ARG A 292 -31.32 -50.05 -12.30
C ARG A 292 -31.50 -49.14 -11.08
N ILE A 293 -32.29 -49.55 -10.09
CA ILE A 293 -32.40 -48.85 -8.79
C ILE A 293 -31.03 -48.85 -8.08
N LYS A 294 -30.37 -50.01 -7.97
CA LYS A 294 -29.03 -50.09 -7.37
C LYS A 294 -27.97 -49.30 -8.14
N MET A 295 -28.10 -49.21 -9.47
CA MET A 295 -27.21 -48.37 -10.29
C MET A 295 -27.46 -46.88 -10.04
N LEU A 296 -28.71 -46.46 -9.86
CA LEU A 296 -29.05 -45.08 -9.49
C LEU A 296 -28.54 -44.73 -8.08
N GLU A 297 -28.66 -45.65 -7.11
CA GLU A 297 -28.17 -45.46 -5.73
C GLU A 297 -26.64 -45.34 -5.64
N ARG A 298 -25.91 -45.96 -6.58
CA ARG A 298 -24.44 -45.90 -6.65
C ARG A 298 -23.91 -44.78 -7.54
N MET A 299 -24.78 -44.11 -8.30
CA MET A 299 -24.37 -42.97 -9.11
C MET A 299 -24.18 -41.77 -8.19
N GLU A 300 -22.93 -41.43 -7.92
CA GLU A 300 -22.59 -40.15 -7.30
C GLU A 300 -23.00 -39.02 -8.22
N VAL A 301 -23.65 -38.00 -7.66
CA VAL A 301 -24.02 -36.80 -8.40
C VAL A 301 -22.73 -36.05 -8.71
N ILE A 302 -22.42 -35.87 -9.99
CA ILE A 302 -21.33 -34.98 -10.39
C ILE A 302 -21.76 -33.56 -10.01
N GLU A 303 -21.11 -32.99 -9.00
CA GLU A 303 -21.24 -31.57 -8.69
C GLU A 303 -20.65 -30.77 -9.84
N THR A 304 -21.52 -30.16 -10.65
CA THR A 304 -21.10 -29.15 -11.60
C THR A 304 -20.75 -27.90 -10.80
N HIS A 305 -19.64 -27.26 -11.15
CA HIS A 305 -19.46 -25.84 -10.87
C HIS A 305 -20.78 -25.15 -11.20
N ARG A 306 -21.41 -24.51 -10.22
CA ARG A 306 -22.43 -23.51 -10.54
C ARG A 306 -21.65 -22.38 -11.19
N SER A 307 -21.36 -22.50 -12.48
CA SER A 307 -21.07 -21.36 -13.32
C SER A 307 -22.25 -20.43 -13.05
N PRO A 308 -22.05 -19.28 -12.38
CA PRO A 308 -23.08 -18.27 -12.41
C PRO A 308 -23.30 -18.07 -13.89
N SER A 309 -24.50 -18.36 -14.38
CA SER A 309 -24.75 -18.27 -15.81
C SER A 309 -24.21 -16.91 -16.23
N ARG A 310 -23.37 -16.87 -17.28
CA ARG A 310 -22.93 -15.63 -17.91
C ARG A 310 -24.18 -14.99 -18.51
N MET A 311 -25.03 -14.47 -17.65
CA MET A 311 -26.31 -13.91 -17.98
C MET A 311 -26.00 -12.49 -18.38
N ARG A 312 -26.06 -12.24 -19.69
CA ARG A 312 -25.98 -10.89 -20.24
C ARG A 312 -27.21 -10.12 -19.80
N ILE A 313 -27.06 -9.36 -18.72
CA ILE A 313 -28.10 -8.47 -18.26
C ILE A 313 -28.00 -7.17 -19.04
N ARG A 314 -29.10 -6.80 -19.69
CA ARG A 314 -29.20 -5.51 -20.37
C ARG A 314 -29.35 -4.43 -19.31
N PHE A 315 -28.35 -3.55 -19.25
CA PHE A 315 -28.41 -2.32 -18.47
C PHE A 315 -29.55 -1.42 -18.97
N PRO A 316 -30.11 -0.56 -18.10
CA PRO A 316 -31.11 0.40 -18.53
C PRO A 316 -30.55 1.30 -19.64
N GLU A 317 -31.43 1.73 -20.55
CA GLU A 317 -31.04 2.72 -21.55
C GLU A 317 -30.63 4.03 -20.86
N VAL A 318 -29.47 4.55 -21.24
CA VAL A 318 -28.91 5.77 -20.66
C VAL A 318 -29.73 6.97 -21.15
N PRO A 319 -30.30 7.79 -20.25
CA PRO A 319 -31.01 9.00 -20.64
C PRO A 319 -30.10 9.97 -21.41
N ARG A 320 -30.64 10.65 -22.42
CA ARG A 320 -29.85 11.59 -23.24
C ARG A 320 -29.39 12.78 -22.39
N GLY A 321 -28.07 12.91 -22.23
CA GLY A 321 -27.42 14.03 -21.53
C GLY A 321 -26.98 15.17 -22.46
N PRO A 322 -26.53 16.30 -21.88
CA PRO A 322 -25.95 17.42 -22.62
C PRO A 322 -24.62 17.03 -23.29
N GLU A 323 -24.18 17.75 -24.34
CA GLU A 323 -22.87 17.52 -24.97
C GLU A 323 -21.70 17.77 -24.00
N LYS A 324 -21.84 18.80 -23.16
CA LYS A 324 -20.90 19.13 -22.09
C LYS A 324 -21.50 18.69 -20.76
N VAL A 325 -20.94 17.64 -20.18
CA VAL A 325 -21.48 16.95 -19.00
C VAL A 325 -20.94 17.57 -17.71
N LEU A 326 -19.64 17.83 -17.66
CA LEU A 326 -18.98 18.41 -16.49
C LEU A 326 -17.88 19.37 -16.93
N GLU A 327 -17.72 20.48 -16.22
CA GLU A 327 -16.64 21.45 -16.43
C GLU A 327 -16.02 21.88 -15.11
N LEU A 328 -14.70 21.73 -15.01
CA LEU A 328 -13.86 22.29 -13.96
C LEU A 328 -13.06 23.42 -14.58
N THR A 329 -13.11 24.59 -13.95
CA THR A 329 -12.34 25.77 -14.36
C THR A 329 -11.52 26.27 -13.18
N GLY A 330 -10.19 26.22 -13.32
CA GLY A 330 -9.22 26.68 -12.34
C GLY A 330 -9.39 26.05 -10.95
N VAL A 331 -9.86 24.80 -10.88
CA VAL A 331 -10.25 24.18 -9.61
C VAL A 331 -9.02 23.88 -8.76
N SER A 332 -9.00 24.43 -7.55
CA SER A 332 -7.96 24.18 -6.55
C SER A 332 -8.59 23.70 -5.25
N LYS A 333 -7.91 22.80 -4.54
CA LYS A 333 -8.35 22.32 -3.23
C LYS A 333 -7.20 22.34 -2.23
N LYS A 334 -7.48 22.93 -1.08
CA LYS A 334 -6.55 23.04 0.05
C LYS A 334 -7.28 22.66 1.35
N TYR A 335 -6.64 21.83 2.16
CA TYR A 335 -6.96 21.62 3.57
C TYR A 335 -5.82 22.24 4.41
N ASP A 336 -5.08 21.46 5.18
CA ASP A 336 -3.83 21.91 5.83
C ASP A 336 -2.68 22.04 4.82
N ARG A 337 -2.70 21.16 3.80
CA ARG A 337 -1.80 21.20 2.65
C ARG A 337 -2.58 21.41 1.36
N THR A 338 -1.93 21.98 0.38
CA THR A 338 -2.46 22.04 -0.99
C THR A 338 -2.53 20.62 -1.56
N ILE A 339 -3.70 20.22 -2.02
CA ILE A 339 -3.91 18.89 -2.64
C ILE A 339 -3.66 18.98 -4.14
N PHE A 340 -4.37 19.86 -4.84
CA PHE A 340 -4.12 20.20 -6.24
C PHE A 340 -4.51 21.65 -6.55
N GLN A 341 -3.95 22.20 -7.62
CA GLN A 341 -4.15 23.59 -8.04
C GLN A 341 -4.40 23.73 -9.53
N GLY A 342 -5.31 24.62 -9.89
CA GLY A 342 -5.55 25.06 -11.27
C GLY A 342 -5.96 23.93 -12.20
N VAL A 343 -6.88 23.06 -11.74
CA VAL A 343 -7.39 21.96 -12.54
C VAL A 343 -8.45 22.46 -13.51
N ASP A 344 -8.12 22.37 -14.80
CA ASP A 344 -9.05 22.62 -15.91
C ASP A 344 -9.37 21.27 -16.58
N LEU A 345 -10.65 20.90 -16.56
CA LEU A 345 -11.13 19.64 -17.12
C LEU A 345 -12.52 19.83 -17.73
N VAL A 346 -12.70 19.39 -18.97
CA VAL A 346 -14.00 19.35 -19.63
C VAL A 346 -14.32 17.91 -19.94
N VAL A 347 -15.48 17.45 -19.47
CA VAL A 347 -16.00 16.10 -19.73
C VAL A 347 -17.18 16.22 -20.68
N GLY A 348 -17.03 15.62 -21.85
CA GLY A 348 -18.04 15.50 -22.89
C GLY A 348 -18.95 14.29 -22.70
N ARG A 349 -20.05 14.25 -23.46
CA ARG A 349 -20.98 13.14 -23.45
C ARG A 349 -20.34 11.87 -24.02
N GLY A 350 -20.33 10.81 -23.21
CA GLY A 350 -19.78 9.51 -23.60
C GLY A 350 -18.28 9.38 -23.37
N ASP A 351 -17.64 10.42 -22.83
CA ASP A 351 -16.24 10.33 -22.42
C ASP A 351 -16.06 9.24 -21.37
N ARG A 352 -14.98 8.47 -21.53
CA ARG A 352 -14.56 7.41 -20.62
C ARG A 352 -13.19 7.76 -20.06
N ILE A 353 -13.18 8.30 -18.85
CA ILE A 353 -12.02 8.92 -18.22
C ILE A 353 -11.56 8.09 -17.03
N GLY A 354 -10.27 7.78 -16.97
CA GLY A 354 -9.60 7.14 -15.85
C GLY A 354 -8.74 8.14 -15.10
N ILE A 355 -8.81 8.15 -13.78
CA ILE A 355 -8.00 9.03 -12.93
C ILE A 355 -7.04 8.16 -12.14
N VAL A 356 -5.74 8.40 -12.34
CA VAL A 356 -4.63 7.63 -11.76
C VAL A 356 -3.69 8.57 -11.01
N GLY A 357 -2.87 8.04 -10.12
CA GLY A 357 -1.95 8.82 -9.28
C GLY A 357 -1.67 8.13 -7.96
N ARG A 358 -0.74 8.62 -7.16
CA ARG A 358 -0.36 7.98 -5.89
C ARG A 358 -1.45 8.16 -4.84
N ASN A 359 -1.45 7.34 -3.79
CA ASN A 359 -2.42 7.51 -2.71
C ASN A 359 -2.17 8.81 -1.95
N GLY A 360 -3.27 9.51 -1.62
CA GLY A 360 -3.19 10.80 -0.92
C GLY A 360 -2.85 12.02 -1.79
N GLU A 361 -2.75 11.87 -3.12
CA GLU A 361 -2.57 12.99 -4.07
C GLU A 361 -3.89 13.70 -4.44
N GLY A 362 -5.03 13.20 -3.94
CA GLY A 362 -6.33 13.88 -4.06
C GLY A 362 -7.28 13.30 -5.10
N LYS A 363 -7.09 12.07 -5.58
CA LYS A 363 -7.99 11.41 -6.53
C LYS A 363 -9.45 11.38 -6.03
N SER A 364 -9.66 10.91 -4.80
CA SER A 364 -10.98 10.87 -4.16
C SER A 364 -11.52 12.26 -3.82
N THR A 365 -10.64 13.21 -3.52
CA THR A 365 -11.05 14.62 -3.35
C THR A 365 -11.55 15.21 -4.67
N LEU A 366 -10.88 14.91 -5.78
CA LEU A 366 -11.31 15.34 -7.11
C LEU A 366 -12.64 14.68 -7.50
N SER A 367 -12.81 13.38 -7.26
CA SER A 367 -14.07 12.67 -7.53
C SER A 367 -15.24 13.24 -6.72
N ARG A 368 -15.05 13.57 -5.44
CA ARG A 368 -16.05 14.25 -4.60
C ARG A 368 -16.43 15.65 -5.10
N ILE A 369 -15.46 16.43 -5.56
CA ILE A 369 -15.73 17.75 -6.15
C ILE A 369 -16.53 17.62 -7.45
N MET A 370 -16.19 16.64 -8.29
CA MET A 370 -16.94 16.34 -9.52
C MET A 370 -18.35 15.84 -9.24
N ALA A 371 -18.55 15.12 -8.13
CA ALA A 371 -19.85 14.66 -7.66
C ALA A 371 -20.69 15.77 -6.99
N GLY A 372 -20.12 16.94 -6.73
CA GLY A 372 -20.78 18.03 -6.00
C GLY A 372 -20.96 17.79 -4.51
N ILE A 373 -20.26 16.79 -3.95
CA ILE A 373 -20.30 16.43 -2.52
C ILE A 373 -19.40 17.37 -1.72
N GLU A 374 -18.35 17.87 -2.35
CA GLU A 374 -17.37 18.75 -1.73
C GLU A 374 -17.13 19.98 -2.61
N GLU A 375 -17.05 21.15 -1.99
CA GLU A 375 -16.78 22.40 -2.70
C GLU A 375 -15.26 22.59 -2.94
N PRO A 376 -14.87 23.12 -4.11
CA PRO A 376 -13.49 23.52 -4.35
C PRO A 376 -13.13 24.74 -3.49
N THR A 377 -11.84 24.90 -3.14
CA THR A 377 -11.37 26.09 -2.41
C THR A 377 -11.31 27.30 -3.34
N GLU A 378 -10.89 27.09 -4.59
CA GLU A 378 -10.86 28.10 -5.65
C GLU A 378 -11.33 27.48 -6.97
N GLY A 379 -11.79 28.31 -7.90
CA GLY A 379 -12.34 27.88 -9.18
C GLY A 379 -13.80 27.44 -9.08
N SER A 380 -14.30 26.75 -10.10
CA SER A 380 -15.68 26.25 -10.11
C SER A 380 -15.82 24.90 -10.81
N CYS A 381 -16.67 24.04 -10.25
CA CYS A 381 -17.13 22.80 -10.86
C CYS A 381 -18.60 22.99 -11.26
N ARG A 382 -18.93 22.79 -12.54
CA ARG A 382 -20.30 22.95 -13.08
C ARG A 382 -20.74 21.70 -13.81
N THR A 383 -21.87 21.15 -13.40
CA THR A 383 -22.57 20.07 -14.10
C THR A 383 -23.50 20.63 -15.16
N GLY A 384 -23.56 20.01 -16.34
CA GLY A 384 -24.49 20.38 -17.40
C GLY A 384 -25.97 20.17 -16.99
N PRO A 385 -26.91 20.91 -17.61
CA PRO A 385 -28.33 20.74 -17.34
C PRO A 385 -28.80 19.35 -17.81
N GLY A 386 -29.59 18.65 -16.98
CA GLY A 386 -30.10 17.31 -17.30
C GLY A 386 -29.09 16.17 -17.08
N VAL A 387 -27.95 16.44 -16.43
CA VAL A 387 -27.05 15.39 -15.95
C VAL A 387 -27.69 14.65 -14.78
N LEU A 388 -27.79 13.34 -14.90
CA LEU A 388 -28.18 12.40 -13.86
C LEU A 388 -26.91 11.69 -13.40
N LEU A 389 -26.34 12.20 -12.30
CA LEU A 389 -25.07 11.78 -11.74
C LEU A 389 -25.26 10.63 -10.75
N GLY A 390 -24.52 9.55 -10.94
CA GLY A 390 -24.29 8.54 -9.91
C GLY A 390 -22.86 8.61 -9.40
N TYR A 391 -22.71 8.59 -8.08
CA TYR A 391 -21.41 8.56 -7.42
C TYR A 391 -21.31 7.34 -6.52
N TYR A 392 -20.19 6.64 -6.61
CA TYR A 392 -19.84 5.52 -5.73
C TYR A 392 -18.46 5.76 -5.12
N SER A 393 -18.34 5.56 -3.81
CA SER A 393 -17.04 5.54 -3.11
C SER A 393 -17.13 4.72 -1.84
N GLN A 394 -16.00 4.24 -1.33
CA GLN A 394 -15.92 3.43 -0.11
C GLN A 394 -16.39 4.18 1.16
N GLU A 395 -16.13 5.48 1.24
CA GLU A 395 -16.39 6.31 2.44
C GLU A 395 -17.86 6.74 2.56
N ILE A 396 -18.63 6.64 1.48
CA ILE A 396 -20.03 7.00 1.49
C ILE A 396 -20.84 5.76 1.80
N GLU A 397 -21.44 5.73 2.98
CA GLU A 397 -22.60 4.88 3.22
C GLU A 397 -23.68 5.28 2.21
N LEU A 398 -23.74 4.56 1.10
CA LEU A 398 -24.86 4.65 0.18
C LEU A 398 -26.11 4.35 1.00
N ALA A 399 -27.06 5.28 0.99
CA ALA A 399 -28.27 5.21 1.81
C ALA A 399 -29.14 4.02 1.38
N LEU A 400 -28.80 2.84 1.89
CA LEU A 400 -29.60 1.63 1.79
C LEU A 400 -30.65 1.68 2.90
N ASP A 401 -31.92 1.52 2.53
CA ASP A 401 -32.98 1.33 3.52
C ASP A 401 -32.75 0.06 4.34
N ARG A 402 -32.52 0.22 5.65
CA ARG A 402 -32.19 -0.87 6.58
C ARG A 402 -33.29 -1.92 6.71
N GLU A 403 -34.53 -1.56 6.41
CA GLU A 403 -35.68 -2.44 6.53
C GLU A 403 -35.99 -3.24 5.27
N LEU A 404 -35.56 -2.76 4.10
CA LEU A 404 -35.75 -3.46 2.85
C LEU A 404 -34.81 -4.65 2.71
N SER A 405 -35.30 -5.69 2.02
CA SER A 405 -34.46 -6.81 1.60
C SER A 405 -33.54 -6.40 0.45
N VAL A 406 -32.47 -7.16 0.20
CA VAL A 406 -31.54 -6.91 -0.92
C VAL A 406 -32.28 -6.82 -2.26
N ILE A 407 -33.25 -7.70 -2.49
CA ILE A 407 -34.05 -7.67 -3.72
C ILE A 407 -34.95 -6.46 -3.80
N ASP A 408 -35.57 -6.07 -2.70
CA ASP A 408 -36.47 -4.91 -2.68
C ASP A 408 -35.70 -3.61 -2.93
N GLN A 409 -34.46 -3.50 -2.46
CA GLN A 409 -33.59 -2.34 -2.74
C GLN A 409 -33.47 -2.06 -4.25
N VAL A 410 -33.23 -3.10 -5.04
CA VAL A 410 -33.08 -2.97 -6.50
C VAL A 410 -34.47 -2.86 -7.17
N ALA A 411 -35.46 -3.58 -6.66
CA ALA A 411 -36.84 -3.53 -7.15
C ALA A 411 -37.44 -2.12 -7.08
N THR A 412 -37.05 -1.30 -6.09
CA THR A 412 -37.53 0.10 -6.01
C THR A 412 -37.13 0.95 -7.22
N ILE A 413 -36.04 0.61 -7.91
CA ILE A 413 -35.51 1.35 -9.06
C ILE A 413 -36.09 0.85 -10.37
N CYS A 414 -36.29 -0.47 -10.47
CA CYS A 414 -36.80 -1.14 -11.66
C CYS A 414 -38.02 -2.02 -11.34
N PRO A 415 -39.15 -1.42 -10.92
CA PRO A 415 -40.35 -2.14 -10.50
C PRO A 415 -41.00 -2.94 -11.64
N GLU A 416 -40.65 -2.65 -12.89
CA GLU A 416 -41.09 -3.37 -14.08
C GLU A 416 -40.45 -4.74 -14.24
N ARG A 417 -39.30 -5.00 -13.59
CA ARG A 417 -38.60 -6.28 -13.69
C ARG A 417 -39.21 -7.31 -12.77
N SER A 418 -39.28 -8.55 -13.25
CA SER A 418 -39.78 -9.66 -12.45
C SER A 418 -38.81 -10.00 -11.31
N GLN A 419 -39.33 -10.54 -10.21
CA GLN A 419 -38.52 -11.07 -9.10
C GLN A 419 -37.48 -12.10 -9.58
N GLY A 420 -37.79 -12.90 -10.61
CA GLY A 420 -36.84 -13.86 -11.20
C GLY A 420 -35.65 -13.19 -11.88
N GLU A 421 -35.89 -12.09 -12.62
CA GLU A 421 -34.83 -11.30 -13.26
C GLU A 421 -33.97 -10.58 -12.22
N LEU A 422 -34.60 -10.00 -11.19
CA LEU A 422 -33.88 -9.34 -10.09
C LEU A 422 -33.02 -10.31 -9.29
N ARG A 423 -33.52 -11.53 -9.01
CA ARG A 423 -32.72 -12.59 -8.38
C ARG A 423 -31.53 -13.00 -9.25
N SER A 424 -31.75 -13.10 -10.56
CA SER A 424 -30.68 -13.46 -11.48
C SER A 424 -29.61 -12.36 -11.54
N TYR A 425 -30.03 -11.09 -11.51
CA TYR A 425 -29.12 -9.94 -11.42
C TYR A 425 -28.32 -9.91 -10.12
N LEU A 426 -29.00 -10.04 -8.99
CA LEU A 426 -28.37 -10.03 -7.67
C LEU A 426 -27.46 -11.24 -7.46
N GLY A 427 -27.76 -12.36 -8.12
CA GLY A 427 -26.87 -13.51 -8.17
C GLY A 427 -25.49 -13.19 -8.78
N MET A 428 -25.38 -12.22 -9.68
CA MET A 428 -24.10 -11.76 -10.23
C MET A 428 -23.25 -11.00 -9.18
N PHE A 429 -23.90 -10.40 -8.19
CA PHE A 429 -23.26 -9.75 -7.02
C PHE A 429 -23.14 -10.71 -5.83
N LEU A 430 -23.23 -12.02 -6.11
CA LEU A 430 -23.15 -13.15 -5.17
C LEU A 430 -24.33 -13.27 -4.19
N PHE A 431 -25.42 -12.54 -4.38
CA PHE A 431 -26.63 -12.72 -3.57
C PHE A 431 -27.47 -13.86 -4.14
N THR A 432 -27.17 -15.08 -3.72
CA THR A 432 -27.84 -16.29 -4.23
C THR A 432 -28.84 -16.86 -3.22
N GLY A 433 -29.79 -17.67 -3.71
CA GLY A 433 -30.75 -18.36 -2.84
C GLY A 433 -31.57 -17.41 -1.97
N ASP A 434 -31.46 -17.59 -0.66
CA ASP A 434 -32.18 -16.80 0.37
C ASP A 434 -31.49 -15.49 0.73
N GLU A 435 -30.23 -15.29 0.30
CA GLU A 435 -29.47 -14.08 0.59
C GLU A 435 -30.08 -12.82 -0.04
N ALA A 436 -30.73 -12.98 -1.19
CA ALA A 436 -31.46 -11.91 -1.84
C ALA A 436 -32.65 -11.38 -0.99
N PHE A 437 -33.14 -12.18 -0.03
CA PHE A 437 -34.25 -11.80 0.85
C PHE A 437 -33.78 -11.34 2.24
N LYS A 438 -32.47 -11.39 2.53
CA LYS A 438 -31.92 -10.84 3.78
C LYS A 438 -32.17 -9.33 3.83
N LYS A 439 -32.50 -8.81 5.02
CA LYS A 439 -32.57 -7.37 5.25
C LYS A 439 -31.18 -6.75 5.15
N THR A 440 -31.07 -5.53 4.64
CA THR A 440 -29.77 -4.85 4.56
C THR A 440 -29.16 -4.55 5.92
N SER A 441 -29.97 -4.49 6.99
CA SER A 441 -29.50 -4.30 8.37
C SER A 441 -28.55 -5.39 8.87
N VAL A 442 -28.72 -6.64 8.42
CA VAL A 442 -27.91 -7.79 8.85
C VAL A 442 -26.68 -8.04 7.98
N LEU A 443 -26.52 -7.27 6.89
CA LEU A 443 -25.40 -7.42 5.98
C LEU A 443 -24.11 -6.81 6.54
N SER A 444 -22.99 -7.48 6.24
CA SER A 444 -21.64 -6.95 6.42
C SER A 444 -21.39 -5.69 5.58
N GLY A 445 -20.35 -4.92 5.89
CA GLY A 445 -19.98 -3.73 5.12
C GLY A 445 -19.71 -4.04 3.64
N GLY A 446 -19.00 -5.13 3.35
CA GLY A 446 -18.72 -5.57 1.98
C GLY A 446 -19.98 -6.00 1.22
N GLU A 447 -20.91 -6.70 1.88
CA GLU A 447 -22.21 -7.03 1.26
C GLU A 447 -23.03 -5.77 0.98
N LYS A 448 -23.13 -4.83 1.93
CA LYS A 448 -23.82 -3.56 1.71
C LYS A 448 -23.25 -2.80 0.51
N SER A 449 -21.92 -2.77 0.41
CA SER A 449 -21.22 -2.18 -0.71
C SER A 449 -21.61 -2.81 -2.05
N ARG A 450 -21.68 -4.15 -2.13
CA ARG A 450 -22.14 -4.87 -3.33
C ARG A 450 -23.59 -4.56 -3.68
N VAL A 451 -24.50 -4.52 -2.70
CA VAL A 451 -25.90 -4.14 -2.93
C VAL A 451 -26.00 -2.73 -3.48
N ALA A 452 -25.23 -1.80 -2.92
CA ALA A 452 -25.26 -0.42 -3.33
C ALA A 452 -24.72 -0.21 -4.75
N LEU A 453 -23.65 -0.92 -5.12
CA LEU A 453 -23.14 -0.95 -6.48
C LEU A 453 -24.17 -1.55 -7.45
N ALA A 454 -24.80 -2.67 -7.09
CA ALA A 454 -25.87 -3.28 -7.89
C ALA A 454 -27.06 -2.32 -8.10
N ARG A 455 -27.48 -1.65 -7.03
CA ARG A 455 -28.53 -0.64 -7.07
C ARG A 455 -28.15 0.53 -8.01
N LEU A 456 -26.91 1.02 -7.91
CA LEU A 456 -26.42 2.14 -8.71
C LEU A 456 -26.40 1.81 -10.22
N LEU A 457 -25.90 0.64 -10.59
CA LEU A 457 -25.79 0.23 -11.99
C LEU A 457 -27.16 -0.03 -12.66
N MET A 458 -28.20 -0.27 -11.87
CA MET A 458 -29.59 -0.36 -12.35
C MET A 458 -30.30 1.00 -12.43
N THR A 459 -29.68 2.07 -11.93
CA THR A 459 -30.23 3.42 -12.03
C THR A 459 -29.96 3.99 -13.43
N PRO A 460 -30.95 4.59 -14.12
CA PRO A 460 -30.76 5.19 -15.44
C PRO A 460 -29.98 6.51 -15.33
N LEU A 461 -28.66 6.41 -15.22
CA LEU A 461 -27.73 7.54 -15.06
C LEU A 461 -26.99 7.83 -16.36
N ASN A 462 -26.66 9.10 -16.63
CA ASN A 462 -25.90 9.52 -17.82
C ASN A 462 -24.48 10.04 -17.52
N LEU A 463 -24.15 10.20 -16.25
CA LEU A 463 -22.80 10.35 -15.73
C LEU A 463 -22.60 9.41 -14.54
N LEU A 464 -21.58 8.56 -14.61
CA LEU A 464 -21.20 7.66 -13.52
C LEU A 464 -19.76 8.00 -13.07
N ILE A 465 -19.59 8.27 -11.78
CA ILE A 465 -18.31 8.51 -11.14
C ILE A 465 -18.08 7.42 -10.11
N LEU A 466 -17.06 6.59 -10.31
CA LEU A 466 -16.73 5.46 -9.44
C LEU A 466 -15.35 5.65 -8.83
N ASP A 467 -15.27 5.64 -7.50
CA ASP A 467 -14.04 5.74 -6.73
C ASP A 467 -13.69 4.40 -6.07
N GLU A 468 -12.65 3.76 -6.59
CA GLU A 468 -12.17 2.41 -6.24
C GLU A 468 -13.29 1.35 -6.13
N PRO A 469 -14.07 1.13 -7.20
CA PRO A 469 -15.27 0.28 -7.15
C PRO A 469 -14.97 -1.22 -7.01
N THR A 470 -13.73 -1.64 -7.23
CA THR A 470 -13.30 -3.03 -7.16
C THR A 470 -12.85 -3.45 -5.77
N ASN A 471 -12.68 -2.51 -4.84
CA ASN A 471 -12.22 -2.84 -3.50
C ASN A 471 -13.27 -3.70 -2.78
N HIS A 472 -12.82 -4.79 -2.16
CA HIS A 472 -13.64 -5.81 -1.49
C HIS A 472 -14.57 -6.63 -2.42
N LEU A 473 -14.42 -6.50 -3.74
CA LEU A 473 -15.03 -7.41 -4.70
C LEU A 473 -14.10 -8.61 -4.93
N ASP A 474 -14.68 -9.81 -4.98
CA ASP A 474 -13.94 -10.98 -5.42
C ASP A 474 -13.74 -10.96 -6.94
N ILE A 475 -12.92 -11.88 -7.44
CA ILE A 475 -12.55 -11.93 -8.87
C ILE A 475 -13.81 -12.02 -9.75
N PHE A 476 -14.79 -12.83 -9.36
CA PHE A 476 -16.02 -12.99 -10.13
C PHE A 476 -16.84 -11.69 -10.19
N SER A 477 -17.05 -11.03 -9.05
CA SER A 477 -17.80 -9.77 -8.98
C SER A 477 -17.09 -8.64 -9.75
N ARG A 478 -15.74 -8.63 -9.78
CA ARG A 478 -14.95 -7.68 -10.57
C ARG A 478 -15.16 -7.87 -12.07
N GLU A 479 -15.17 -9.11 -12.56
CA GLU A 479 -15.44 -9.40 -13.97
C GLU A 479 -16.84 -8.97 -14.40
N VAL A 480 -17.83 -9.19 -13.54
CA VAL A 480 -19.21 -8.71 -13.77
C VAL A 480 -19.24 -7.19 -13.88
N LEU A 481 -18.58 -6.49 -12.95
CA LEU A 481 -18.48 -5.03 -12.97
C LEU A 481 -17.76 -4.53 -14.23
N GLU A 482 -16.69 -5.21 -14.63
CA GLU A 482 -15.93 -4.89 -15.85
C GLU A 482 -16.81 -5.03 -17.11
N GLU A 483 -17.55 -6.13 -17.25
CA GLU A 483 -18.50 -6.33 -18.36
C GLU A 483 -19.61 -5.27 -18.32
N ALA A 484 -20.11 -4.95 -17.13
CA ALA A 484 -21.14 -3.92 -16.94
C ALA A 484 -20.70 -2.54 -17.42
N LEU A 485 -19.51 -2.11 -17.00
CA LEU A 485 -18.96 -0.80 -17.35
C LEU A 485 -18.49 -0.73 -18.79
N ARG A 486 -18.12 -1.87 -19.40
CA ARG A 486 -17.87 -1.95 -20.84
C ARG A 486 -19.14 -1.68 -21.64
N ASP A 487 -20.27 -2.26 -21.24
CA ASP A 487 -21.55 -2.11 -21.95
C ASP A 487 -22.26 -0.76 -21.68
N TYR A 488 -21.91 -0.07 -20.59
CA TYR A 488 -22.49 1.23 -20.23
C TYR A 488 -22.25 2.31 -21.31
N ARG A 489 -23.31 2.92 -21.83
CA ARG A 489 -23.22 3.90 -22.95
C ARG A 489 -23.21 5.37 -22.50
N GLY A 490 -23.17 5.64 -21.19
CA GLY A 490 -23.09 6.99 -20.66
C GLY A 490 -21.65 7.48 -20.50
N THR A 491 -21.51 8.60 -19.80
CA THR A 491 -20.21 9.19 -19.46
C THR A 491 -19.66 8.52 -18.21
N LEU A 492 -18.42 8.06 -18.24
CA LEU A 492 -17.80 7.31 -17.15
C LEU A 492 -16.53 8.02 -16.67
N ILE A 493 -16.44 8.24 -15.36
CA ILE A 493 -15.21 8.67 -14.69
C ILE A 493 -14.86 7.60 -13.65
N LEU A 494 -13.69 6.99 -13.79
CA LEU A 494 -13.24 5.89 -12.97
C LEU A 494 -11.93 6.27 -12.26
N VAL A 495 -11.96 6.32 -10.93
CA VAL A 495 -10.75 6.34 -10.11
C VAL A 495 -10.47 4.90 -9.70
N SER A 496 -9.36 4.34 -10.16
CA SER A 496 -8.98 2.98 -9.78
C SER A 496 -7.49 2.73 -9.94
N HIS A 497 -6.99 1.69 -9.28
CA HIS A 497 -5.69 1.08 -9.54
C HIS A 497 -5.77 -0.26 -10.30
N ASP A 498 -6.98 -0.73 -10.62
CA ASP A 498 -7.20 -1.98 -11.36
C ASP A 498 -6.83 -1.83 -12.84
N GLU A 499 -5.76 -2.52 -13.24
CA GLU A 499 -5.23 -2.52 -14.61
C GLU A 499 -6.22 -3.11 -15.62
N LYS A 500 -6.93 -4.19 -15.28
CA LYS A 500 -7.88 -4.86 -16.17
C LYS A 500 -9.14 -3.99 -16.35
N LEU A 501 -9.62 -3.38 -15.26
CA LEU A 501 -10.77 -2.50 -15.32
C LEU A 501 -10.49 -1.23 -16.13
N LEU A 502 -9.39 -0.54 -15.85
CA LEU A 502 -9.05 0.70 -16.56
C LEU A 502 -8.76 0.43 -18.04
N SER A 503 -7.94 -0.58 -18.35
CA SER A 503 -7.58 -0.90 -19.75
C SER A 503 -8.78 -1.28 -20.62
N SER A 504 -9.84 -1.83 -20.03
CA SER A 504 -11.00 -2.32 -20.79
C SER A 504 -12.20 -1.37 -20.81
N THR A 505 -12.23 -0.35 -19.94
CA THR A 505 -13.39 0.55 -19.79
C THR A 505 -13.11 2.02 -20.06
N VAL A 506 -11.83 2.45 -20.03
CA VAL A 506 -11.40 3.85 -20.15
C VAL A 506 -10.67 4.10 -21.46
N GLU A 507 -10.84 5.30 -22.03
CA GLU A 507 -10.15 5.75 -23.23
C GLU A 507 -9.08 6.82 -22.93
N THR A 508 -9.38 7.75 -22.02
CA THR A 508 -8.48 8.87 -21.67
C THR A 508 -8.07 8.78 -20.21
N ILE A 509 -6.78 8.99 -19.92
CA ILE A 509 -6.25 8.94 -18.55
C ILE A 509 -5.83 10.33 -18.11
N TYR A 510 -6.17 10.67 -16.87
CA TYR A 510 -5.65 11.83 -16.16
C TYR A 510 -4.78 11.37 -15.00
N GLU A 511 -3.53 11.82 -15.01
CA GLU A 511 -2.60 11.59 -13.91
C GLU A 511 -2.67 12.76 -12.94
N VAL A 512 -2.96 12.44 -11.68
CA VAL A 512 -2.84 13.35 -10.55
C VAL A 512 -1.45 13.14 -9.96
N GLU A 513 -0.56 14.11 -10.12
CA GLU A 513 0.80 14.04 -9.57
C GLU A 513 1.26 15.42 -9.11
N ARG A 514 1.90 15.50 -7.93
CA ARG A 514 2.51 16.75 -7.40
C ARG A 514 1.54 17.95 -7.41
N GLY A 515 0.27 17.68 -7.12
CA GLY A 515 -0.79 18.69 -7.05
C GLY A 515 -1.22 19.28 -8.39
N ARG A 516 -0.96 18.57 -9.50
CA ARG A 516 -1.51 18.90 -10.82
C ARG A 516 -2.25 17.70 -11.37
N VAL A 517 -3.28 17.98 -12.16
CA VAL A 517 -4.05 16.97 -12.89
C VAL A 517 -3.79 17.18 -14.36
N ARG A 518 -3.22 16.19 -15.05
CA ARG A 518 -2.81 16.31 -16.45
C ARG A 518 -3.31 15.15 -17.29
N PRO A 519 -3.77 15.39 -18.53
CA PRO A 519 -4.06 14.30 -19.45
C PRO A 519 -2.78 13.57 -19.81
N PHE A 520 -2.84 12.24 -19.79
CA PHE A 520 -1.77 11.38 -20.25
C PHE A 520 -2.00 11.00 -21.72
N ALA A 521 -0.99 11.26 -22.55
CA ALA A 521 -1.04 10.95 -23.98
C ALA A 521 -0.70 9.46 -24.21
N GLY A 522 -1.70 8.58 -24.12
CA GLY A 522 -1.53 7.16 -24.40
C GLY A 522 -2.61 6.29 -23.76
N SER A 523 -2.59 5.00 -24.08
CA SER A 523 -3.44 4.00 -23.42
C SER A 523 -2.94 3.69 -22.00
N PHE A 524 -3.77 3.05 -21.19
CA PHE A 524 -3.38 2.61 -19.85
C PHE A 524 -2.20 1.62 -19.88
N ALA A 525 -2.19 0.71 -20.86
CA ALA A 525 -1.08 -0.22 -21.03
C ALA A 525 0.25 0.52 -21.25
N TRP A 526 0.24 1.60 -22.05
CA TRP A 526 1.43 2.42 -22.27
C TRP A 526 1.86 3.20 -21.02
N TYR A 527 0.89 3.66 -20.22
CA TYR A 527 1.15 4.28 -18.91
C TYR A 527 1.90 3.33 -17.97
N VAL A 528 1.39 2.10 -17.82
CA VAL A 528 2.02 1.05 -16.99
C VAL A 528 3.41 0.72 -17.51
N GLU A 529 3.58 0.50 -18.81
CA GLU A 529 4.89 0.18 -19.40
C GLU A 529 5.92 1.28 -19.16
N LYS A 530 5.51 2.55 -19.30
CA LYS A 530 6.37 3.70 -19.04
C LYS A 530 6.84 3.72 -17.58
N LYS A 531 5.91 3.58 -16.63
CA LYS A 531 6.23 3.53 -15.18
C LYS A 531 7.12 2.35 -14.83
N GLN A 532 6.84 1.18 -15.42
CA GLN A 532 7.65 -0.02 -15.19
C GLN A 532 9.08 0.16 -15.70
N LYS A 533 9.29 0.79 -16.88
CA LYS A 533 10.63 1.11 -17.38
C LYS A 533 11.36 2.12 -16.50
N GLU A 534 10.66 3.11 -15.95
CA GLU A 534 11.23 4.06 -14.99
C GLU A 534 11.69 3.33 -13.70
N LEU A 535 10.89 2.39 -13.20
CA LEU A 535 11.24 1.52 -12.06
C LEU A 535 12.41 0.58 -12.36
N GLU A 536 12.37 -0.14 -13.49
CA GLU A 536 13.40 -1.08 -13.92
C GLU A 536 14.74 -0.38 -14.18
N ALA A 537 14.73 0.85 -14.69
CA ALA A 537 15.94 1.66 -14.82
C ALA A 537 16.57 1.96 -13.45
N GLY A 538 15.75 2.30 -12.45
CA GLY A 538 16.20 2.47 -11.07
C GLY A 538 16.80 1.19 -10.48
N PHE A 539 16.06 0.07 -10.53
CA PHE A 539 16.53 -1.23 -10.04
C PHE A 539 17.75 -1.78 -10.81
N GLY A 540 17.86 -1.48 -12.11
CA GLY A 540 18.94 -1.96 -12.99
C GLY A 540 20.27 -1.22 -12.79
N GLU A 541 20.22 0.09 -12.51
CA GLU A 541 21.39 0.85 -12.05
C GLU A 541 21.83 0.38 -10.65
N GLU A 542 20.88 0.01 -9.79
CA GLU A 542 21.13 -0.48 -8.43
C GLU A 542 21.70 -1.90 -8.37
N LYS A 543 21.21 -2.86 -9.18
CA LYS A 543 21.82 -4.21 -9.25
C LYS A 543 23.26 -4.19 -9.76
N ARG A 544 23.62 -3.21 -10.60
CA ARG A 544 25.01 -2.98 -11.02
C ARG A 544 25.86 -2.42 -9.88
N ALA A 545 25.28 -1.61 -9.00
CA ALA A 545 25.94 -1.10 -7.79
C ALA A 545 26.08 -2.16 -6.69
N GLU A 546 25.15 -3.11 -6.56
CA GLU A 546 25.22 -4.19 -5.57
C GLU A 546 26.06 -5.40 -6.03
N ALA A 547 26.06 -5.74 -7.32
CA ALA A 547 26.90 -6.81 -7.86
C ALA A 547 28.40 -6.43 -7.90
N GLN A 548 28.70 -5.13 -7.88
CA GLN A 548 30.04 -4.62 -7.57
C GLN A 548 30.10 -4.33 -6.08
N GLY A 549 30.29 -5.38 -5.26
CA GLY A 549 30.60 -5.18 -3.84
C GLY A 549 31.71 -4.15 -3.66
N PRO A 550 31.70 -3.35 -2.58
CA PRO A 550 32.56 -2.18 -2.46
C PRO A 550 34.02 -2.62 -2.52
N SER A 551 34.74 -2.21 -3.55
CA SER A 551 36.18 -2.48 -3.60
C SER A 551 36.87 -1.72 -2.47
N GLN A 552 38.03 -2.18 -2.00
CA GLN A 552 38.82 -1.48 -0.98
C GLN A 552 39.05 0.01 -1.29
N ARG A 553 38.98 0.41 -2.57
CA ARG A 553 39.06 1.82 -3.00
C ARG A 553 37.82 2.64 -2.66
N ASP A 554 36.63 2.06 -2.59
CA ASP A 554 35.39 2.79 -2.33
C ASP A 554 35.16 3.05 -0.84
N LEU A 555 35.59 2.13 0.03
CA LEU A 555 35.71 2.36 1.48
C LEU A 555 36.74 3.45 1.79
N GLU A 556 37.88 3.45 1.10
CA GLU A 556 38.90 4.51 1.22
C GLU A 556 38.39 5.85 0.66
N ARG A 557 37.55 5.83 -0.38
CA ARG A 557 36.94 7.01 -0.99
C ARG A 557 35.78 7.56 -0.17
N GLN A 558 34.99 6.72 0.51
CA GLN A 558 33.97 7.14 1.47
C GLN A 558 34.62 7.72 2.73
N ARG A 559 35.69 7.10 3.24
CA ARG A 559 36.46 7.66 4.36
C ARG A 559 37.09 9.01 4.00
N LYS A 560 37.69 9.12 2.80
CA LYS A 560 38.20 10.41 2.26
C LYS A 560 37.10 11.43 1.97
N ARG A 561 35.88 11.00 1.62
CA ARG A 561 34.71 11.89 1.42
C ARG A 561 34.15 12.40 2.74
N ALA A 562 34.00 11.54 3.75
CA ALA A 562 33.61 11.95 5.10
C ALA A 562 34.65 12.90 5.71
N GLU A 563 35.94 12.58 5.61
CA GLU A 563 37.04 13.48 6.01
C GLU A 563 37.07 14.77 5.17
N ALA A 564 36.68 14.74 3.89
CA ALA A 564 36.58 15.95 3.07
C ALA A 564 35.37 16.80 3.44
N GLU A 565 34.23 16.21 3.76
CA GLU A 565 33.02 16.92 4.20
C GLU A 565 33.21 17.54 5.58
N GLU A 566 33.85 16.84 6.51
CA GLU A 566 34.20 17.35 7.82
C GLU A 566 35.22 18.50 7.74
N ARG A 567 36.26 18.36 6.90
CA ARG A 567 37.19 19.45 6.57
C ARG A 567 36.49 20.65 5.94
N ASN A 568 35.54 20.41 5.03
CA ASN A 568 34.81 21.50 4.36
C ASN A 568 33.84 22.20 5.33
N ARG A 569 33.26 21.46 6.30
CA ARG A 569 32.42 22.02 7.38
C ARG A 569 33.25 22.88 8.34
N LEU A 570 34.41 22.41 8.77
CA LEU A 570 35.34 23.17 9.61
C LEU A 570 35.91 24.39 8.88
N TYR A 571 36.24 24.26 7.59
CA TYR A 571 36.67 25.38 6.74
C TYR A 571 35.60 26.47 6.61
N LYS A 572 34.33 26.10 6.39
CA LYS A 572 33.22 27.07 6.34
C LYS A 572 33.03 27.81 7.66
N LYS A 573 33.10 27.11 8.80
CA LYS A 573 33.03 27.73 10.14
C LYS A 573 34.20 28.69 10.37
N ARG A 574 35.42 28.31 9.97
CA ARG A 574 36.60 29.17 10.06
C ARG A 574 36.44 30.46 9.27
N LEU A 575 36.00 30.35 8.01
CA LEU A 575 35.76 31.50 7.14
C LEU A 575 34.68 32.43 7.72
N GLU A 576 33.71 31.90 8.45
CA GLU A 576 32.70 32.70 9.14
C GLU A 576 33.28 33.47 10.33
N VAL A 577 34.10 32.82 11.16
CA VAL A 577 34.79 33.46 12.29
C VAL A 577 35.79 34.52 11.80
N GLU A 578 36.55 34.24 10.73
CA GLU A 578 37.49 35.18 10.12
C GLU A 578 36.77 36.45 9.59
N LYS A 579 35.60 36.30 8.97
CA LYS A 579 34.77 37.44 8.55
C LYS A 579 34.27 38.26 9.75
N ARG A 580 33.98 37.63 10.89
CA ARG A 580 33.58 38.32 12.12
C ARG A 580 34.77 39.09 12.70
N MET A 581 35.96 38.51 12.73
CA MET A 581 37.20 39.19 13.15
C MET A 581 37.49 40.43 12.28
N GLN A 582 37.41 40.31 10.95
CA GLN A 582 37.62 41.43 10.03
C GLN A 582 36.59 42.57 10.20
N ARG A 583 35.35 42.26 10.60
CA ARG A 583 34.35 43.29 10.91
C ARG A 583 34.72 44.06 12.16
N VAL A 584 35.12 43.35 13.22
CA VAL A 584 35.55 43.97 14.47
C VAL A 584 36.80 44.83 14.26
N GLU A 585 37.76 44.35 13.46
CA GLU A 585 38.99 45.08 13.14
C GLU A 585 38.71 46.37 12.35
N LYS A 586 37.80 46.33 11.36
CA LYS A 586 37.36 47.53 10.63
C LYS A 586 36.69 48.59 11.53
N GLU A 587 36.04 48.16 12.61
CA GLU A 587 35.46 49.07 13.60
C GLU A 587 36.51 49.59 14.59
N LEU A 588 37.52 48.78 14.92
CA LEU A 588 38.56 49.11 15.90
C LEU A 588 39.55 50.16 15.40
N ILE A 589 40.09 49.99 14.19
CA ILE A 589 41.11 50.87 13.59
C ILE A 589 40.73 52.37 13.66
N PRO A 590 39.54 52.81 13.18
CA PRO A 590 39.19 54.24 13.22
C PRO A 590 38.94 54.76 14.64
N LEU A 591 38.58 53.89 15.60
CA LEU A 591 38.40 54.28 16.99
C LEU A 591 39.75 54.48 17.69
N GLU A 592 40.74 53.63 17.41
CA GLU A 592 42.10 53.78 17.91
C GLU A 592 42.79 55.04 17.33
N GLU A 593 42.57 55.35 16.05
CA GLU A 593 43.07 56.59 15.43
C GLU A 593 42.45 57.83 16.06
N LYS A 594 41.14 57.81 16.32
CA LYS A 594 40.44 58.90 17.03
C LYS A 594 40.95 59.06 18.46
N MET A 595 41.17 57.96 19.17
CA MET A 595 41.70 57.98 20.53
C MET A 595 43.10 58.60 20.58
N LYS A 596 44.00 58.21 19.66
CA LYS A 596 45.34 58.82 19.52
C LYS A 596 45.26 60.30 19.15
N GLY A 597 44.31 60.69 18.30
CA GLY A 597 44.07 62.09 17.96
C GLY A 597 43.64 62.92 19.18
N LEU A 598 42.75 62.39 20.02
CA LEU A 598 42.31 63.04 21.27
C LEU A 598 43.43 63.11 22.30
N GLU A 599 44.26 62.07 22.44
CA GLU A 599 45.44 62.09 23.30
C GLU A 599 46.42 63.19 22.88
N SER A 600 46.63 63.37 21.58
CA SER A 600 47.48 64.45 21.07
C SER A 600 46.88 65.85 21.34
N MET A 601 45.56 66.00 21.28
CA MET A 601 44.88 67.26 21.64
C MET A 601 44.93 67.56 23.14
N LEU A 602 44.90 66.52 23.99
CA LEU A 602 45.05 66.64 25.44
C LEU A 602 46.49 67.00 25.87
N CYS A 603 47.47 66.89 24.96
CA CYS A 603 48.85 67.33 25.17
C CYS A 603 49.13 68.76 24.66
N ASP A 604 48.16 69.43 24.03
CA ASP A 604 48.33 70.77 23.47
C ASP A 604 48.25 71.85 24.58
N PRO A 605 49.28 72.70 24.75
CA PRO A 605 49.30 73.78 25.74
C PRO A 605 48.13 74.77 25.66
N GLU A 606 47.57 75.02 24.46
CA GLU A 606 46.42 75.92 24.28
C GLU A 606 45.12 75.30 24.80
N VAL A 607 44.94 73.99 24.60
CA VAL A 607 43.76 73.24 25.06
C VAL A 607 43.77 73.05 26.58
N LEU A 608 44.96 72.85 27.17
CA LEU A 608 45.16 72.74 28.62
C LEU A 608 44.81 74.03 29.40
N SER A 609 44.75 75.17 28.72
CA SER A 609 44.38 76.45 29.32
C SER A 609 42.86 76.65 29.49
N ASP A 610 42.03 75.85 28.80
CA ASP A 610 40.56 75.85 28.91
C ASP A 610 40.06 74.61 29.67
N GLY A 611 39.90 74.76 30.99
CA GLY A 611 39.50 73.67 31.87
C GLY A 611 38.14 73.01 31.56
N ARG A 612 37.23 73.68 30.84
CA ARG A 612 35.96 73.04 30.42
C ARG A 612 36.19 72.09 29.25
N ARG A 613 37.02 72.49 28.29
CA ARG A 613 37.35 71.73 27.09
C ARG A 613 38.15 70.48 27.41
N VAL A 614 39.03 70.55 28.41
CA VAL A 614 39.75 69.38 28.94
C VAL A 614 38.80 68.32 29.52
N VAL A 615 37.79 68.73 30.30
CA VAL A 615 36.82 67.79 30.90
C VAL A 615 35.95 67.09 29.85
N GLU A 616 35.56 67.79 28.79
CA GLU A 616 34.81 67.20 27.67
C GLU A 616 35.66 66.18 26.90
N LEU A 617 36.90 66.53 26.56
CA LEU A 617 37.82 65.63 25.86
C LEU A 617 38.21 64.41 26.71
N GLN A 618 38.35 64.56 28.04
CA GLN A 618 38.60 63.44 28.95
C GLN A 618 37.41 62.47 29.03
N LYS A 619 36.17 62.97 29.00
CA LYS A 619 34.98 62.11 28.96
C LYS A 619 34.88 61.34 27.65
N GLU A 620 35.17 62.01 26.53
CA GLU A 620 35.18 61.37 25.20
C GLU A 620 36.29 60.33 25.09
N HIS A 621 37.48 60.61 25.62
CA HIS A 621 38.60 59.66 25.71
C HIS A 621 38.23 58.44 26.55
N ALA A 622 37.64 58.64 27.75
CA ALA A 622 37.23 57.53 28.62
C ALA A 622 36.16 56.63 27.96
N TRP A 623 35.19 57.21 27.24
CA TRP A 623 34.18 56.46 26.50
C TRP A 623 34.78 55.67 25.33
N LEU A 624 35.71 56.28 24.57
CA LEU A 624 36.41 55.60 23.48
C LEU A 624 37.31 54.48 23.99
N ALA A 625 38.00 54.68 25.10
CA ALA A 625 38.86 53.66 25.72
C ALA A 625 38.06 52.42 26.15
N ASP A 626 36.90 52.61 26.78
CA ASP A 626 36.00 51.51 27.14
C ASP A 626 35.48 50.77 25.91
N ARG A 627 35.13 51.52 24.85
CA ARG A 627 34.66 50.93 23.60
C ARG A 627 35.74 50.11 22.88
N VAL A 628 36.97 50.63 22.82
CA VAL A 628 38.14 49.95 22.25
C VAL A 628 38.42 48.66 23.01
N ASN A 629 38.46 48.69 24.34
CA ASN A 629 38.66 47.49 25.18
C ASN A 629 37.59 46.42 24.91
N SER A 630 36.31 46.81 24.86
CA SER A 630 35.20 45.86 24.61
C SER A 630 35.27 45.19 23.23
N LEU A 631 35.83 45.89 22.23
CA LEU A 631 36.00 45.35 20.88
C LEU A 631 37.26 44.46 20.80
N GLN A 632 38.33 44.82 21.52
CA GLN A 632 39.53 44.00 21.65
C GLN A 632 39.23 42.66 22.35
N GLU A 633 38.42 42.65 23.42
CA GLU A 633 37.99 41.41 24.07
C GLU A 633 37.19 40.49 23.14
N LYS A 634 36.27 41.07 22.34
CA LYS A 634 35.51 40.31 21.34
C LYS A 634 36.40 39.76 20.24
N TRP A 635 37.38 40.55 19.79
CA TRP A 635 38.36 40.09 18.81
C TRP A 635 39.19 38.92 19.34
N ASN A 636 39.65 39.00 20.59
CA ASN A 636 40.40 37.92 21.25
C ASN A 636 39.56 36.63 21.37
N SER A 637 38.29 36.74 21.76
CA SER A 637 37.38 35.57 21.82
C SER A 637 37.20 34.91 20.46
N PHE A 638 37.07 35.69 19.38
CA PHE A 638 37.00 35.13 18.02
C PHE A 638 38.33 34.55 17.56
N ALA A 639 39.47 35.12 17.98
CA ALA A 639 40.79 34.58 17.69
C ALA A 639 41.00 33.20 18.34
N GLU A 640 40.60 33.02 19.61
CA GLU A 640 40.64 31.72 20.29
C GLU A 640 39.72 30.69 19.62
N GLU A 641 38.51 31.10 19.20
CA GLU A 641 37.58 30.23 18.46
C GLU A 641 38.19 29.80 17.12
N HIS A 642 38.84 30.72 16.40
CA HIS A 642 39.54 30.43 15.16
C HIS A 642 40.73 29.46 15.36
N GLU A 643 41.48 29.60 16.45
CA GLU A 643 42.61 28.74 16.79
C GLU A 643 42.14 27.31 17.13
N ARG A 644 41.07 27.14 17.91
CA ARG A 644 40.46 25.82 18.18
C ARG A 644 39.93 25.11 16.94
N LEU A 645 39.58 25.87 15.90
CA LEU A 645 39.13 25.36 14.60
C LEU A 645 40.29 25.09 13.63
N SER A 646 41.54 25.32 14.06
CA SER A 646 42.74 24.99 13.31
C SER A 646 43.17 23.55 13.63
N PRO A 647 43.56 22.74 12.63
CA PRO A 647 44.07 21.40 12.90
C PRO A 647 45.31 21.51 13.79
N ALA A 648 45.43 20.64 14.80
CA ALA A 648 46.70 20.46 15.49
C ALA A 648 47.72 19.98 14.45
N ASP A 649 48.79 20.73 14.23
CA ASP A 649 49.87 20.30 13.35
C ASP A 649 50.48 19.02 13.93
N GLY A 650 50.14 17.88 13.31
CA GLY A 650 50.62 16.54 13.60
C GLY A 650 50.86 15.79 12.31
#